data_AF-G0A281-F1
#
_entry.id   AF-G0A281-F1
#
_cell.length_a   1.000
_cell.length_b   1.000
_cell.length_c   1.000
_cell.angle_alpha   90.00
_cell.angle_beta   90.00
_cell.angle_gamma   90.00
#
_symmetry.space_group_name_H-M   'P 1'
#
loop_
_entity.id
_entity.type
_entity.pdbx_description
1 polymer ?
#
loop_
_entity_poly.entity_id
_entity_poly.type
_entity_poly.pdbx_seq_one_letter_code
_entity_poly.pdbx_strand_id
1 'polypeptide(L)'
;MSTAAIAAVLPNDGREGCDKVNSQLNQAVAGLCLTTATTQARIVRWPNQNLDDAGQYYPREFMKIIKTILLMLATVLPLSPATAANLLNNGGFESPGTVATYLFLSNNATGVTGWTAIDDGVGERPYLMNKYRPGGSYTDRVYGGTYALAINQGSGIKTTFPVTAGVTYTLSFQARKGTTAGFTPLEVSVAGFNTSFSNVSGNFQLLTYTFTASASDAAAELRFFNSSPTPDYKTYDIDAVVVEEGAGPSVPVNPFVGDPADPGDPAFTTSHFSGSQNCAMCHNGIVDNQNQDVSIVTDWSSTMMANSTRDPFWRAKVRSEIAKHPQLEAVINDKCSKCHAPMASTEAQKDGSIAGQTLFDGGILDAGHTQHDAAMDGVSCTLCHQIPATPALGTLSTMSGNYTVNDNKTIFGPFGGPGDTALFPNPMIMHTGYTPTYGAHIKDSKLCASCHNLKTPYVDENGTVLSTTPETEFPEQTPYMEWEQSSYVSQKSCQACHMTHTDGVAISTMPMWLGPRNNFAVHDLVGGNKLMLDILNSNKAQLGALSNNFPETIAKTDAMLKSAATLELVAQGSTANALDFTLKVNSTTGHKLPTAYPSRRAILHIAVLNGQNQAVWESGKVNADGSVEGVDADDNGNTFEPHYEQITAEDQVQVYEAIMGNNEGEVTYTLLRGKEYLKDNRILPPGFDKTAVPADVRVVGAALSDSNFVGGSDQIAYLIGGLPAGNYTVKAELVYQTLSRAFAEDLFSDTTTPEVVDFKTMFDASTQKSTVIASVEFAGSVVTPPASDTDGDGVPDNLDNCILVANANQRDTDGDGYGNICDPDFNQNRVVDPLDLNSLKAQFGKASANHDLNGNGVVDPLDLNILKSYWGKTPGPSGLQP
;
A
#
# COMPACT_ATOMS: atom_id res chain seq x y z
N MET A 1 -39.05 2.76 -23.63
CA MET A 1 -40.20 2.18 -24.36
C MET A 1 -39.78 0.82 -24.90
N SER A 2 -40.70 -0.14 -24.87
CA SER A 2 -40.52 -1.60 -24.78
C SER A 2 -40.16 -2.35 -26.08
N THR A 3 -39.79 -3.61 -25.87
CA THR A 3 -39.46 -4.74 -26.77
C THR A 3 -40.54 -5.18 -27.78
N ALA A 4 -40.09 -5.84 -28.87
CA ALA A 4 -40.72 -6.82 -29.81
C ALA A 4 -40.41 -6.43 -31.29
N ALA A 5 -40.03 -7.27 -32.26
CA ALA A 5 -40.31 -8.68 -32.55
C ALA A 5 -39.39 -9.22 -33.69
N ILE A 6 -39.50 -10.54 -33.94
CA ILE A 6 -39.26 -11.31 -35.19
C ILE A 6 -38.05 -12.27 -35.14
N ALA A 7 -38.39 -13.55 -35.02
CA ALA A 7 -37.58 -14.73 -35.37
C ALA A 7 -38.18 -15.41 -36.62
N ALA A 8 -37.33 -16.09 -37.40
CA ALA A 8 -37.55 -17.07 -38.49
C ALA A 8 -36.62 -16.69 -39.67
N VAL A 9 -35.75 -17.53 -40.26
CA VAL A 9 -35.88 -18.90 -40.80
C VAL A 9 -34.46 -19.45 -41.04
N LEU A 10 -34.18 -20.70 -40.67
CA LEU A 10 -33.07 -21.50 -41.24
C LEU A 10 -33.57 -22.94 -41.47
N PRO A 11 -33.07 -23.64 -42.51
CA PRO A 11 -32.97 -25.09 -42.49
C PRO A 11 -31.52 -25.62 -42.62
N ASN A 12 -31.18 -26.54 -41.70
CA ASN A 12 -30.58 -27.90 -41.84
C ASN A 12 -29.46 -28.14 -42.88
N ASP A 13 -28.41 -28.95 -42.70
CA ASP A 13 -27.86 -29.96 -41.76
C ASP A 13 -26.38 -30.13 -42.23
N GLY A 14 -25.35 -30.62 -41.53
CA GLY A 14 -25.17 -31.33 -40.27
C GLY A 14 -23.77 -32.00 -40.28
N ARG A 15 -23.29 -32.34 -39.06
CA ARG A 15 -22.07 -33.11 -38.64
C ARG A 15 -20.77 -32.30 -38.51
N GLU A 16 -19.94 -32.41 -37.47
CA GLU A 16 -19.80 -33.14 -36.18
C GLU A 16 -18.54 -32.46 -35.54
N GLY A 17 -18.36 -32.16 -34.25
CA GLY A 17 -19.14 -32.46 -33.05
C GLY A 17 -18.77 -31.62 -31.81
N CYS A 18 -19.78 -31.58 -30.93
CA CYS A 18 -19.94 -31.34 -29.48
C CYS A 18 -18.98 -30.45 -28.68
N ASP A 19 -19.41 -29.38 -27.98
CA ASP A 19 -20.57 -29.13 -27.07
C ASP A 19 -20.32 -29.52 -25.60
N LYS A 20 -20.45 -28.50 -24.72
CA LYS A 20 -21.41 -28.34 -23.57
C LYS A 20 -20.81 -27.31 -22.59
N VAL A 21 -21.44 -26.22 -22.16
CA VAL A 21 -22.86 -25.89 -21.89
C VAL A 21 -23.09 -24.39 -22.12
N ASN A 22 -24.28 -24.04 -22.58
CA ASN A 22 -24.77 -22.68 -22.87
C ASN A 22 -25.95 -22.33 -21.93
N SER A 23 -25.93 -21.14 -21.32
CA SER A 23 -27.07 -20.23 -21.04
C SER A 23 -26.59 -19.13 -20.06
N GLN A 24 -26.77 -17.81 -20.21
CA GLN A 24 -27.56 -16.98 -21.12
C GLN A 24 -27.09 -15.50 -20.95
N LEU A 25 -27.10 -14.72 -22.05
CA LEU A 25 -27.09 -13.24 -22.13
C LEU A 25 -25.81 -12.42 -21.76
N ASN A 26 -24.93 -12.19 -22.76
CA ASN A 26 -24.59 -10.84 -23.27
C ASN A 26 -23.48 -10.92 -24.35
N GLN A 27 -23.86 -11.11 -25.62
CA GLN A 27 -22.98 -10.85 -26.75
C GLN A 27 -23.17 -9.41 -27.22
N ALA A 28 -22.35 -8.51 -26.68
CA ALA A 28 -22.03 -7.20 -27.27
C ALA A 28 -20.66 -6.69 -26.80
N VAL A 29 -19.69 -7.56 -26.47
CA VAL A 29 -18.30 -7.17 -26.18
C VAL A 29 -17.39 -8.36 -26.50
N ALA A 30 -16.89 -8.46 -27.73
CA ALA A 30 -15.77 -9.35 -28.06
C ALA A 30 -15.13 -8.88 -29.37
N GLY A 31 -14.19 -7.94 -29.25
CA GLY A 31 -13.45 -7.38 -30.36
C GLY A 31 -12.26 -6.57 -29.86
N LEU A 32 -11.48 -7.12 -28.92
CA LEU A 32 -10.19 -6.60 -28.48
C LEU A 32 -9.37 -7.78 -27.93
N CYS A 33 -8.67 -8.48 -28.81
CA CYS A 33 -7.47 -9.21 -28.45
C CYS A 33 -6.29 -8.46 -29.08
N LEU A 34 -5.49 -7.83 -28.23
CA LEU A 34 -4.21 -7.25 -28.58
C LEU A 34 -3.22 -8.37 -28.96
N THR A 35 -2.53 -8.19 -30.08
CA THR A 35 -1.21 -8.78 -30.28
C THR A 35 -0.19 -7.65 -30.46
N THR A 36 0.83 -7.69 -29.61
CA THR A 36 2.02 -6.84 -29.57
C THR A 36 2.85 -6.91 -30.85
N ALA A 37 3.14 -5.77 -31.48
CA ALA A 37 4.35 -5.55 -32.28
C ALA A 37 4.57 -4.05 -32.57
N THR A 38 5.77 -3.59 -32.28
CA THR A 38 6.37 -2.29 -32.60
C THR A 38 6.20 -1.88 -34.08
N THR A 39 5.61 -0.72 -34.37
CA THR A 39 6.02 0.12 -35.51
C THR A 39 5.46 1.55 -35.43
N GLN A 40 6.32 2.50 -35.81
CA GLN A 40 6.14 3.95 -35.90
C GLN A 40 4.75 4.42 -36.40
N ALA A 41 4.13 5.35 -35.67
CA ALA A 41 2.96 6.08 -36.14
C ALA A 41 3.33 7.02 -37.30
N ARG A 42 3.08 6.57 -38.54
CA ARG A 42 2.82 7.48 -39.66
C ARG A 42 1.39 7.99 -39.53
N ILE A 43 1.20 9.31 -39.61
CA ILE A 43 -0.11 9.94 -39.79
C ILE A 43 -0.71 9.40 -41.10
N VAL A 44 -1.66 8.48 -40.99
CA VAL A 44 -2.50 8.08 -42.13
C VAL A 44 -3.61 9.11 -42.26
N ARG A 45 -3.52 9.98 -43.27
CA ARG A 45 -4.68 10.72 -43.76
C ARG A 45 -5.71 9.70 -44.27
N TRP A 46 -6.87 9.62 -43.64
CA TRP A 46 -7.99 8.86 -44.17
C TRP A 46 -8.52 9.54 -45.44
N PRO A 47 -8.58 8.85 -46.59
CA PRO A 47 -9.36 9.31 -47.73
C PRO A 47 -10.86 9.12 -47.41
N ASN A 48 -11.67 10.10 -47.80
CA ASN A 48 -13.13 10.08 -47.73
C ASN A 48 -13.75 8.88 -48.47
N GLN A 49 -13.84 7.66 -47.90
CA GLN A 49 -14.79 6.63 -48.36
C GLN A 49 -15.27 5.74 -47.20
N ASN A 50 -16.61 5.57 -47.10
CA ASN A 50 -17.31 4.76 -46.11
C ASN A 50 -17.46 3.31 -46.61
N LEU A 51 -16.53 2.40 -46.30
CA LEU A 51 -16.65 0.97 -46.60
C LEU A 51 -16.02 0.12 -45.50
N ASP A 52 -16.56 -1.06 -45.23
CA ASP A 52 -15.94 -2.09 -44.38
C ASP A 52 -15.13 -3.12 -45.21
N ASP A 53 -14.47 -4.07 -44.54
CA ASP A 53 -13.57 -5.06 -45.13
C ASP A 53 -14.26 -6.08 -46.07
N ALA A 54 -15.59 -6.01 -46.20
CA ALA A 54 -16.39 -6.75 -47.18
C ALA A 54 -16.99 -5.86 -48.28
N GLY A 55 -16.72 -4.54 -48.27
CA GLY A 55 -17.09 -3.62 -49.33
C GLY A 55 -18.55 -3.14 -49.31
N GLN A 56 -19.24 -3.13 -48.17
CA GLN A 56 -20.60 -2.56 -48.07
C GLN A 56 -20.66 -1.19 -47.39
N TYR A 57 -21.63 -0.37 -47.82
CA TYR A 57 -21.75 1.05 -47.50
C TYR A 57 -22.67 1.28 -46.28
N TYR A 58 -22.18 1.94 -45.23
CA TYR A 58 -23.03 2.33 -44.08
C TYR A 58 -23.72 3.69 -44.32
N PRO A 59 -25.01 3.85 -43.96
CA PRO A 59 -25.72 5.14 -44.05
C PRO A 59 -25.10 6.20 -43.15
N ARG A 60 -24.95 7.44 -43.65
CA ARG A 60 -24.35 8.59 -42.94
C ARG A 60 -24.97 8.91 -41.56
N GLU A 61 -26.21 8.50 -41.32
CA GLU A 61 -26.90 8.74 -40.04
C GLU A 61 -26.41 7.79 -38.92
N PHE A 62 -25.89 6.60 -39.25
CA PHE A 62 -25.35 5.66 -38.26
C PHE A 62 -24.01 6.15 -37.68
N MET A 63 -23.16 6.75 -38.52
CA MET A 63 -21.88 7.37 -38.11
C MET A 63 -22.06 8.62 -37.25
N LYS A 64 -23.16 9.37 -37.43
CA LYS A 64 -23.50 10.50 -36.54
C LYS A 64 -23.86 10.01 -35.15
N ILE A 65 -24.67 8.95 -35.05
CA ILE A 65 -25.07 8.36 -33.76
C ILE A 65 -23.86 7.82 -33.00
N ILE A 66 -22.94 7.11 -33.68
CA ILE A 66 -21.69 6.63 -33.07
C ILE A 66 -20.80 7.79 -32.61
N LYS A 67 -20.67 8.86 -33.40
CA LYS A 67 -19.93 10.06 -32.98
C LYS A 67 -20.54 10.75 -31.77
N THR A 68 -21.87 10.83 -31.68
CA THR A 68 -22.57 11.44 -30.54
C THR A 68 -22.47 10.57 -29.28
N ILE A 69 -22.53 9.25 -29.41
CA ILE A 69 -22.33 8.30 -28.30
C ILE A 69 -20.88 8.37 -27.79
N LEU A 70 -19.88 8.41 -28.69
CA LEU A 70 -18.47 8.60 -28.31
C LEU A 70 -18.19 9.97 -27.66
N LEU A 71 -18.88 11.03 -28.09
CA LEU A 71 -18.76 12.35 -27.46
C LEU A 71 -19.41 12.41 -26.06
N MET A 72 -20.50 11.67 -25.84
CA MET A 72 -21.16 11.57 -24.52
C MET A 72 -20.41 10.63 -23.56
N LEU A 73 -19.74 9.58 -24.06
CA LEU A 73 -18.87 8.71 -23.26
C LEU A 73 -17.58 9.42 -22.81
N ALA A 74 -17.11 10.42 -23.56
CA ALA A 74 -15.92 11.21 -23.20
C ALA A 74 -16.15 12.20 -22.04
N THR A 75 -17.39 12.44 -21.61
CA THR A 75 -17.70 13.39 -20.52
C THR A 75 -18.02 12.72 -19.18
N VAL A 76 -18.03 11.38 -19.10
CA VAL A 76 -18.46 10.62 -17.89
C VAL A 76 -17.37 9.65 -17.38
N LEU A 77 -16.19 9.65 -18.00
CA LEU A 77 -15.04 8.89 -17.54
C LEU A 77 -13.85 9.85 -17.41
N PRO A 78 -13.22 10.00 -16.23
CA PRO A 78 -11.90 10.57 -16.20
C PRO A 78 -11.00 9.64 -17.01
N LEU A 79 -10.57 10.11 -18.17
CA LEU A 79 -9.43 9.50 -18.84
C LEU A 79 -8.28 9.55 -17.83
N SER A 80 -7.67 8.41 -17.55
CA SER A 80 -6.35 8.35 -16.92
C SER A 80 -5.46 9.38 -17.62
N PRO A 81 -4.68 10.22 -16.89
CA PRO A 81 -3.78 11.14 -17.56
C PRO A 81 -2.88 10.30 -18.47
N ALA A 82 -3.01 10.52 -19.78
CA ALA A 82 -2.05 9.97 -20.72
C ALA A 82 -0.68 10.45 -20.24
N THR A 83 0.27 9.53 -20.07
CA THR A 83 1.69 9.89 -19.86
C THR A 83 2.05 10.93 -20.93
N ALA A 84 2.25 12.18 -20.52
CA ALA A 84 2.54 13.25 -21.46
C ALA A 84 3.87 12.92 -22.16
N ALA A 85 3.83 12.68 -23.47
CA ALA A 85 5.03 12.41 -24.24
C ALA A 85 5.89 13.68 -24.30
N ASN A 86 7.21 13.54 -24.16
CA ASN A 86 8.16 14.64 -24.36
C ASN A 86 7.89 15.31 -25.73
N LEU A 87 7.60 16.60 -25.72
CA LEU A 87 7.29 17.40 -26.91
C LEU A 87 8.53 17.73 -27.74
N LEU A 88 9.72 17.48 -27.21
CA LEU A 88 10.99 17.71 -27.90
C LEU A 88 11.45 16.49 -28.69
N ASN A 89 11.96 16.74 -29.89
CA ASN A 89 12.71 15.74 -30.64
C ASN A 89 14.16 15.70 -30.14
N ASN A 90 14.66 14.50 -29.79
CA ASN A 90 16.07 14.25 -29.48
C ASN A 90 16.61 15.11 -28.32
N GLY A 91 15.86 15.20 -27.21
CA GLY A 91 16.26 15.97 -26.02
C GLY A 91 17.45 15.40 -25.24
N GLY A 92 17.79 14.12 -25.47
CA GLY A 92 19.02 13.49 -24.95
C GLY A 92 20.21 13.54 -25.93
N PHE A 93 20.07 14.25 -27.06
CA PHE A 93 21.16 14.49 -28.02
C PHE A 93 21.84 13.26 -28.66
N GLU A 94 21.20 12.09 -28.61
CA GLU A 94 21.75 10.82 -29.12
C GLU A 94 21.78 10.69 -30.64
N SER A 95 21.12 11.58 -31.40
CA SER A 95 21.13 11.56 -32.87
C SER A 95 21.85 12.80 -33.44
N PRO A 96 22.85 12.65 -34.34
CA PRO A 96 23.11 11.49 -35.22
C PRO A 96 24.11 10.42 -34.71
N GLY A 97 24.35 10.32 -33.40
CA GLY A 97 24.88 9.10 -32.76
C GLY A 97 26.27 8.58 -33.17
N THR A 98 27.12 9.39 -33.80
CA THR A 98 28.36 8.91 -34.48
C THR A 98 29.63 9.69 -34.14
N VAL A 99 29.62 10.47 -33.06
CA VAL A 99 30.76 11.31 -32.67
C VAL A 99 31.78 10.49 -31.86
N ALA A 100 33.05 10.48 -32.27
CA ALA A 100 34.11 9.72 -31.59
C ALA A 100 34.62 10.42 -30.31
N THR A 101 34.70 11.76 -30.32
CA THR A 101 35.19 12.56 -29.18
C THR A 101 34.37 13.83 -28.99
N TYR A 102 34.36 14.73 -29.98
CA TYR A 102 33.49 15.91 -30.03
C TYR A 102 33.15 16.30 -31.47
N LEU A 103 32.00 16.94 -31.68
CA LEU A 103 31.54 17.49 -32.95
C LEU A 103 31.03 18.92 -32.76
N PHE A 104 31.77 19.91 -33.25
CA PHE A 104 31.34 21.31 -33.26
C PHE A 104 30.16 21.52 -34.21
N LEU A 105 29.13 22.19 -33.73
CA LEU A 105 27.92 22.49 -34.49
C LEU A 105 28.08 23.84 -35.20
N SER A 106 27.79 23.93 -36.50
CA SER A 106 27.88 25.20 -37.24
C SER A 106 26.53 25.91 -37.34
N ASN A 107 26.55 27.25 -37.42
CA ASN A 107 25.37 28.06 -37.70
C ASN A 107 24.65 27.56 -38.95
N ASN A 108 23.33 27.33 -38.83
CA ASN A 108 22.44 26.88 -39.89
C ASN A 108 22.71 25.46 -40.46
N ALA A 109 23.49 24.60 -39.79
CA ALA A 109 23.58 23.18 -40.12
C ALA A 109 23.03 22.29 -38.98
N THR A 110 22.19 21.32 -39.33
CA THR A 110 21.55 20.35 -38.42
C THR A 110 22.54 19.30 -37.95
N GLY A 111 23.52 19.69 -37.12
CA GLY A 111 24.51 18.76 -36.57
C GLY A 111 23.94 17.82 -35.50
N VAL A 112 22.84 18.20 -34.84
CA VAL A 112 22.08 17.39 -33.89
C VAL A 112 20.63 17.38 -34.35
N THR A 113 20.03 16.20 -34.48
CA THR A 113 18.67 16.07 -35.01
C THR A 113 17.69 16.85 -34.14
N GLY A 114 16.86 17.73 -34.74
CA GLY A 114 15.86 18.51 -34.01
C GLY A 114 16.37 19.78 -33.33
N TRP A 115 17.66 20.10 -33.42
CA TRP A 115 18.26 21.25 -32.75
C TRP A 115 19.12 22.10 -33.70
N THR A 116 19.19 23.40 -33.43
CA THR A 116 19.95 24.38 -34.21
C THR A 116 20.93 25.13 -33.31
N ALA A 117 22.21 25.16 -33.67
CA ALA A 117 23.22 25.96 -32.97
C ALA A 117 23.03 27.46 -33.24
N ILE A 118 23.37 28.26 -32.24
CA ILE A 118 23.36 29.73 -32.29
C ILE A 118 24.63 30.27 -31.63
N ASP A 119 25.15 31.39 -32.13
CA ASP A 119 26.28 32.12 -31.54
C ASP A 119 26.06 33.64 -31.64
N ASP A 120 26.80 34.40 -30.83
CA ASP A 120 26.83 35.87 -30.86
C ASP A 120 27.95 36.44 -31.75
N GLY A 121 28.66 35.58 -32.48
CA GLY A 121 29.80 35.94 -33.34
C GLY A 121 31.12 36.18 -32.61
N VAL A 122 31.20 35.98 -31.29
CA VAL A 122 32.40 36.25 -30.45
C VAL A 122 32.97 34.98 -29.80
N GLY A 123 32.18 33.91 -29.69
CA GLY A 123 32.53 32.67 -28.99
C GLY A 123 32.88 31.45 -29.86
N GLU A 124 33.39 30.39 -29.20
CA GLU A 124 33.48 29.05 -29.81
C GLU A 124 32.09 28.41 -29.92
N ARG A 125 31.88 27.60 -30.97
CA ARG A 125 30.59 26.95 -31.27
C ARG A 125 30.20 25.91 -30.22
N PRO A 126 28.90 25.64 -29.97
CA PRO A 126 28.52 24.51 -29.12
C PRO A 126 28.93 23.20 -29.81
N TYR A 127 29.15 22.16 -29.02
CA TYR A 127 29.59 20.87 -29.56
C TYR A 127 28.92 19.69 -28.86
N LEU A 128 28.65 18.64 -29.62
CA LEU A 128 28.23 17.35 -29.08
C LEU A 128 29.47 16.60 -28.58
N MET A 129 29.44 16.06 -27.37
CA MET A 129 30.57 15.35 -26.76
C MET A 129 30.24 13.87 -26.51
N ASN A 130 31.21 12.98 -26.74
CA ASN A 130 31.10 11.56 -26.38
C ASN A 130 31.53 11.33 -24.92
N LYS A 131 30.76 10.53 -24.18
CA LYS A 131 31.04 10.18 -22.77
C LYS A 131 32.31 9.37 -22.53
N TYR A 132 32.79 8.63 -23.53
CA TYR A 132 33.94 7.73 -23.41
C TYR A 132 35.26 8.35 -23.86
N ARG A 133 35.37 9.68 -23.87
CA ARG A 133 36.58 10.35 -24.35
C ARG A 133 37.77 10.15 -23.40
N PRO A 134 39.01 10.00 -23.92
CA PRO A 134 40.20 9.91 -23.08
C PRO A 134 40.36 11.16 -22.20
N GLY A 135 40.51 11.00 -20.89
CA GLY A 135 40.77 12.09 -19.94
C GLY A 135 39.54 12.76 -19.31
N GLY A 136 38.34 12.19 -19.45
CA GLY A 136 37.18 12.63 -18.68
C GLY A 136 36.01 11.66 -18.81
N SER A 137 35.82 10.80 -17.79
CA SER A 137 34.57 10.06 -17.62
C SER A 137 33.59 10.94 -16.84
N TYR A 138 32.34 11.02 -17.31
CA TYR A 138 31.28 11.80 -16.68
C TYR A 138 30.21 10.81 -16.21
N THR A 139 30.39 10.32 -14.99
CA THR A 139 29.69 9.15 -14.41
C THR A 139 28.45 9.53 -13.60
N ASP A 140 28.11 10.82 -13.51
CA ASP A 140 27.06 11.39 -12.66
C ASP A 140 25.81 11.83 -13.44
N ARG A 141 25.60 11.31 -14.66
CA ARG A 141 24.43 11.62 -15.49
C ARG A 141 23.24 10.74 -15.16
N VAL A 142 22.05 11.33 -15.20
CA VAL A 142 20.77 10.63 -15.03
C VAL A 142 20.29 10.02 -16.36
N TYR A 143 20.76 10.52 -17.50
CA TYR A 143 20.49 9.92 -18.82
C TYR A 143 21.69 9.09 -19.31
N GLY A 144 21.46 7.78 -19.55
CA GLY A 144 22.48 6.81 -19.99
C GLY A 144 22.99 6.99 -21.42
N GLY A 145 22.61 8.07 -22.10
CA GLY A 145 23.03 8.44 -23.44
C GLY A 145 24.55 8.45 -23.62
N THR A 146 25.02 8.24 -24.85
CA THR A 146 26.45 8.31 -25.20
C THR A 146 26.90 9.77 -25.32
N TYR A 147 25.98 10.69 -25.57
CA TYR A 147 26.28 12.05 -25.96
C TYR A 147 25.68 13.07 -25.00
N ALA A 148 26.38 14.17 -24.79
CA ALA A 148 25.84 15.37 -24.15
C ALA A 148 26.21 16.58 -24.98
N LEU A 149 25.53 17.71 -24.77
CA LEU A 149 25.82 18.94 -25.48
C LEU A 149 26.61 19.91 -24.59
N ALA A 150 27.80 20.32 -25.03
CA ALA A 150 28.49 21.46 -24.44
C ALA A 150 28.06 22.76 -25.10
N ILE A 151 27.69 23.72 -24.27
CA ILE A 151 27.42 25.10 -24.63
C ILE A 151 28.59 25.96 -24.19
N ASN A 152 29.43 26.31 -25.17
CA ASN A 152 30.54 27.24 -25.01
C ASN A 152 30.04 28.67 -24.76
N GLN A 153 30.85 29.48 -24.08
CA GLN A 153 30.61 30.91 -23.96
C GLN A 153 30.47 31.60 -25.33
N GLY A 154 29.54 32.54 -25.41
CA GLY A 154 29.15 33.23 -26.64
C GLY A 154 28.27 32.40 -27.58
N SER A 155 27.77 31.24 -27.12
CA SER A 155 27.02 30.30 -27.95
C SER A 155 25.86 29.63 -27.22
N GLY A 156 25.05 28.89 -27.97
CA GLY A 156 23.88 28.20 -27.47
C GLY A 156 23.24 27.26 -28.49
N ILE A 157 22.12 26.67 -28.08
CA ILE A 157 21.32 25.81 -28.94
C ILE A 157 19.85 26.17 -28.80
N LYS A 158 19.07 25.92 -29.85
CA LYS A 158 17.63 26.13 -29.84
C LYS A 158 16.85 25.07 -30.60
N THR A 159 15.59 24.91 -30.23
CA THR A 159 14.60 24.06 -30.90
C THR A 159 13.22 24.68 -30.83
N THR A 160 12.29 24.19 -31.65
CA THR A 160 10.88 24.59 -31.61
C THR A 160 10.00 23.37 -31.41
N PHE A 161 8.92 23.52 -30.64
CA PHE A 161 7.98 22.46 -30.33
C PHE A 161 6.54 23.01 -30.28
N PRO A 162 5.53 22.19 -30.57
CA PRO A 162 4.14 22.63 -30.54
C PRO A 162 3.68 22.97 -29.12
N VAL A 163 2.86 24.01 -28.98
CA VAL A 163 2.20 24.38 -27.72
C VAL A 163 0.74 24.75 -27.97
N THR A 164 -0.07 24.64 -26.92
CA THR A 164 -1.48 25.01 -26.90
C THR A 164 -1.64 26.28 -26.07
N ALA A 165 -2.23 27.31 -26.66
CA ALA A 165 -2.51 28.58 -26.00
C ALA A 165 -3.26 28.40 -24.67
N GLY A 166 -2.76 29.01 -23.59
CA GLY A 166 -3.37 28.95 -22.26
C GLY A 166 -3.04 27.70 -21.44
N VAL A 167 -2.25 26.76 -22.00
CA VAL A 167 -1.80 25.55 -21.29
C VAL A 167 -0.47 25.80 -20.59
N THR A 168 -0.33 25.26 -19.38
CA THR A 168 0.93 25.26 -18.61
C THR A 168 1.78 24.05 -18.98
N TYR A 169 3.08 24.26 -19.12
CA TYR A 169 4.09 23.27 -19.48
C TYR A 169 5.23 23.28 -18.47
N THR A 170 5.95 22.17 -18.39
CA THR A 170 7.16 22.02 -17.59
C THR A 170 8.35 21.67 -18.47
N LEU A 171 9.43 22.43 -18.34
CA LEU A 171 10.75 22.16 -18.91
C LEU A 171 11.64 21.54 -17.83
N SER A 172 12.24 20.40 -18.13
CA SER A 172 13.20 19.70 -17.26
C SER A 172 14.47 19.39 -18.07
N PHE A 173 15.65 19.59 -17.49
CA PHE A 173 16.94 19.26 -18.14
C PHE A 173 18.05 19.09 -17.11
N GLN A 174 19.09 18.33 -17.45
CA GLN A 174 20.30 18.27 -16.64
C GLN A 174 21.32 19.29 -17.10
N ALA A 175 22.02 19.92 -16.16
CA ALA A 175 23.12 20.82 -16.46
C ALA A 175 24.28 20.67 -15.46
N ARG A 176 25.50 20.93 -15.92
CA ARG A 176 26.66 21.14 -15.04
C ARG A 176 27.65 22.13 -15.63
N LYS A 177 28.60 22.60 -14.81
CA LYS A 177 29.77 23.36 -15.24
C LYS A 177 30.88 22.41 -15.71
N GLY A 178 31.36 22.61 -16.94
CA GLY A 178 32.49 21.86 -17.49
C GLY A 178 33.87 22.32 -17.03
N THR A 179 33.98 23.46 -16.34
CA THR A 179 35.25 24.00 -15.78
C THR A 179 35.04 24.66 -14.40
N THR A 180 36.11 24.95 -13.66
CA THR A 180 36.05 25.18 -12.19
C THR A 180 35.93 26.65 -11.71
N ALA A 181 35.84 27.68 -12.57
CA ALA A 181 35.65 29.07 -12.10
C ALA A 181 35.12 30.05 -13.17
N GLY A 182 34.45 31.14 -12.75
CA GLY A 182 34.26 32.37 -13.54
C GLY A 182 33.14 32.38 -14.60
N PHE A 183 32.02 31.69 -14.33
CA PHE A 183 30.88 31.57 -15.24
C PHE A 183 29.90 32.75 -15.17
N THR A 184 29.29 33.06 -16.31
CA THR A 184 28.01 33.76 -16.41
C THR A 184 26.85 32.77 -16.20
N PRO A 185 25.67 33.23 -15.76
CA PRO A 185 24.49 32.35 -15.63
C PRO A 185 24.12 31.67 -16.95
N LEU A 186 23.71 30.40 -16.90
CA LEU A 186 23.13 29.71 -18.06
C LEU A 186 21.76 30.34 -18.36
N GLU A 187 21.64 31.01 -19.50
CA GLU A 187 20.40 31.65 -19.94
C GLU A 187 19.50 30.61 -20.62
N VAL A 188 18.26 30.52 -20.17
CA VAL A 188 17.25 29.65 -20.78
C VAL A 188 16.05 30.50 -21.14
N SER A 189 15.67 30.49 -22.41
CA SER A 189 14.48 31.17 -22.89
C SER A 189 13.50 30.19 -23.51
N VAL A 190 12.24 30.22 -23.07
CA VAL A 190 11.18 29.34 -23.55
C VAL A 190 9.87 30.11 -23.68
N ALA A 191 9.20 30.01 -24.83
CA ALA A 191 7.91 30.67 -25.09
C ALA A 191 7.87 32.17 -24.74
N GLY A 192 8.96 32.91 -24.98
CA GLY A 192 9.08 34.34 -24.69
C GLY A 192 9.45 34.69 -23.24
N PHE A 193 9.54 33.70 -22.35
CA PHE A 193 10.08 33.87 -20.99
C PHE A 193 11.59 33.66 -21.00
N ASN A 194 12.31 34.50 -20.25
CA ASN A 194 13.76 34.39 -20.06
C ASN A 194 14.04 34.11 -18.58
N THR A 195 14.80 33.07 -18.29
CA THR A 195 15.34 32.76 -16.95
C THR A 195 16.84 32.52 -17.03
N SER A 196 17.52 32.55 -15.89
CA SER A 196 18.95 32.28 -15.82
C SER A 196 19.31 31.46 -14.59
N PHE A 197 20.22 30.50 -14.76
CA PHE A 197 20.66 29.60 -13.69
C PHE A 197 22.12 29.92 -13.31
N SER A 198 22.30 30.58 -12.16
CA SER A 198 23.61 31.01 -11.65
C SER A 198 24.32 29.96 -10.77
N ASN A 199 23.56 29.07 -10.13
CA ASN A 199 24.05 28.11 -9.13
C ASN A 199 24.28 26.69 -9.68
N VAL A 200 24.72 26.57 -10.94
CA VAL A 200 25.03 25.26 -11.50
C VAL A 200 26.31 24.69 -10.90
N SER A 201 26.28 23.44 -10.43
CA SER A 201 27.43 22.77 -9.79
C SER A 201 28.41 22.19 -10.83
N GLY A 202 29.52 21.60 -10.37
CA GLY A 202 30.44 20.83 -11.23
C GLY A 202 29.92 19.43 -11.60
N ASN A 203 28.87 18.97 -10.93
CA ASN A 203 28.16 17.72 -11.20
C ASN A 203 26.83 17.99 -11.93
N PHE A 204 26.34 17.03 -12.71
CA PHE A 204 25.03 17.12 -13.36
C PHE A 204 23.92 17.21 -12.31
N GLN A 205 23.10 18.25 -12.43
CA GLN A 205 21.93 18.47 -11.59
C GLN A 205 20.69 18.65 -12.47
N LEU A 206 19.55 18.15 -12.01
CA LEU A 206 18.27 18.37 -12.68
C LEU A 206 17.77 19.80 -12.40
N LEU A 207 17.37 20.51 -13.45
CA LEU A 207 16.81 21.85 -13.41
C LEU A 207 15.42 21.83 -14.05
N THR A 208 14.45 22.46 -13.39
CA THR A 208 13.05 22.50 -13.82
C THR A 208 12.52 23.93 -13.90
N TYR A 209 11.66 24.20 -14.88
CA TYR A 209 11.00 25.50 -15.06
C TYR A 209 9.60 25.34 -15.67
N THR A 210 8.59 25.93 -15.04
CA THR A 210 7.21 25.92 -15.54
C THR A 210 6.88 27.20 -16.30
N PHE A 211 6.18 27.09 -17.43
CA PHE A 211 5.72 28.25 -18.21
C PHE A 211 4.31 28.01 -18.79
N THR A 212 3.55 29.08 -19.01
CA THR A 212 2.23 28.99 -19.66
C THR A 212 2.31 29.60 -21.05
N ALA A 213 1.87 28.86 -22.06
CA ALA A 213 1.89 29.34 -23.44
C ALA A 213 0.89 30.49 -23.65
N SER A 214 1.31 31.54 -24.36
CA SER A 214 0.47 32.73 -24.58
C SER A 214 -0.73 32.42 -25.47
N ALA A 215 -1.76 33.29 -25.42
CA ALA A 215 -3.01 33.10 -26.17
C ALA A 215 -2.85 33.08 -27.71
N SER A 216 -1.67 33.44 -28.25
CA SER A 216 -1.45 33.60 -29.69
C SER A 216 -0.46 32.59 -30.32
N ASP A 217 0.19 31.73 -29.54
CA ASP A 217 1.30 30.91 -30.05
C ASP A 217 0.86 29.49 -30.44
N ALA A 218 1.25 29.04 -31.64
CA ALA A 218 1.04 27.67 -32.12
C ALA A 218 2.27 26.76 -31.90
N ALA A 219 3.42 27.35 -31.58
CA ALA A 219 4.68 26.68 -31.26
C ALA A 219 5.55 27.61 -30.41
N ALA A 220 6.35 27.03 -29.52
CA ALA A 220 7.31 27.76 -28.69
C ALA A 220 8.74 27.46 -29.14
N GLU A 221 9.63 28.46 -29.02
CA GLU A 221 11.08 28.27 -29.15
C GLU A 221 11.67 28.05 -27.75
N LEU A 222 12.46 26.99 -27.59
CA LEU A 222 13.34 26.76 -26.43
C LEU A 222 14.77 27.05 -26.85
N ARG A 223 15.48 27.86 -26.07
CA ARG A 223 16.87 28.25 -26.30
C ARG A 223 17.65 28.16 -24.99
N PHE A 224 18.81 27.52 -25.05
CA PHE A 224 19.86 27.56 -24.03
C PHE A 224 21.01 28.41 -24.56
N PHE A 225 21.53 29.33 -23.76
CA PHE A 225 22.60 30.23 -24.18
C PHE A 225 23.56 30.54 -23.02
N ASN A 226 24.84 30.61 -23.34
CA ASN A 226 25.89 30.95 -22.38
C ASN A 226 26.52 32.28 -22.82
N SER A 227 26.03 33.41 -22.31
CA SER A 227 26.50 34.75 -22.69
C SER A 227 27.87 35.06 -22.08
N SER A 228 28.73 35.87 -22.73
CA SER A 228 29.95 36.38 -22.10
C SER A 228 30.42 37.70 -22.71
N PRO A 229 30.98 38.63 -21.92
CA PRO A 229 31.61 39.85 -22.44
C PRO A 229 33.02 39.63 -23.02
N THR A 230 33.67 38.47 -22.78
CA THR A 230 35.04 38.17 -23.27
C THR A 230 35.23 36.67 -23.59
N PRO A 231 36.00 36.27 -24.62
CA PRO A 231 36.19 34.86 -24.98
C PRO A 231 37.03 34.12 -23.92
N ASP A 232 36.42 33.15 -23.23
CA ASP A 232 37.08 32.23 -22.29
C ASP A 232 36.44 30.82 -22.41
N TYR A 233 37.21 29.75 -22.24
CA TYR A 233 36.84 28.36 -22.55
C TYR A 233 35.93 27.71 -21.50
N LYS A 234 34.81 28.35 -21.15
CA LYS A 234 33.90 27.91 -20.09
C LYS A 234 32.63 27.32 -20.69
N THR A 235 32.29 26.09 -20.29
CA THR A 235 31.20 25.33 -20.90
C THR A 235 30.13 24.95 -19.87
N TYR A 236 28.87 25.03 -20.29
CA TYR A 236 27.79 24.29 -19.64
C TYR A 236 27.55 23.01 -20.41
N ASP A 237 27.56 21.88 -19.72
CA ASP A 237 27.18 20.62 -20.33
C ASP A 237 25.70 20.40 -20.00
N ILE A 238 24.88 20.18 -21.03
CA ILE A 238 23.45 19.91 -20.88
C ILE A 238 23.07 18.56 -21.49
N ASP A 239 22.08 17.92 -20.88
CA ASP A 239 21.55 16.62 -21.29
C ASP A 239 20.09 16.46 -20.84
N ALA A 240 19.42 15.42 -21.32
CA ALA A 240 18.09 14.99 -20.86
C ALA A 240 17.00 16.08 -20.89
N VAL A 241 16.90 16.84 -21.98
CA VAL A 241 15.93 17.94 -22.10
C VAL A 241 14.52 17.40 -22.40
N VAL A 242 13.55 17.75 -21.55
CA VAL A 242 12.15 17.32 -21.63
C VAL A 242 11.23 18.53 -21.54
N VAL A 243 10.20 18.57 -22.40
CA VAL A 243 9.07 19.50 -22.24
C VAL A 243 7.76 18.72 -22.26
N GLU A 244 6.91 18.94 -21.27
CA GLU A 244 5.63 18.25 -21.10
C GLU A 244 4.50 19.19 -20.68
N GLU A 245 3.25 18.82 -20.97
CA GLU A 245 2.03 19.56 -20.60
C GLU A 245 1.64 19.27 -19.14
N GLY A 246 1.44 20.31 -18.33
CA GLY A 246 1.05 20.22 -16.91
C GLY A 246 1.82 21.17 -15.98
N ALA A 247 1.27 21.40 -14.78
CA ALA A 247 1.90 22.15 -13.70
C ALA A 247 2.89 21.26 -12.94
N GLY A 248 4.06 21.04 -13.54
CA GLY A 248 5.00 20.04 -13.07
C GLY A 248 4.45 18.62 -13.22
N PRO A 249 5.32 17.63 -13.13
CA PRO A 249 4.87 16.25 -13.09
C PRO A 249 4.16 16.02 -11.73
N SER A 250 2.89 15.56 -11.74
CA SER A 250 2.14 15.19 -10.50
C SER A 250 2.77 13.99 -9.78
N VAL A 251 3.65 13.30 -10.49
CA VAL A 251 4.69 12.38 -10.04
C VAL A 251 5.83 12.65 -11.01
N PRO A 252 7.08 13.02 -10.61
CA PRO A 252 8.18 13.15 -11.56
C PRO A 252 8.11 12.00 -12.57
N VAL A 253 7.91 12.31 -13.87
CA VAL A 253 8.09 11.28 -14.89
C VAL A 253 9.51 10.85 -14.71
N ASN A 254 9.67 9.64 -14.21
CA ASN A 254 10.93 9.21 -13.71
C ASN A 254 11.87 8.90 -14.89
N PRO A 255 13.00 9.60 -15.08
CA PRO A 255 14.09 9.06 -15.88
C PRO A 255 14.86 7.94 -15.15
N PHE A 256 14.60 7.66 -13.87
CA PHE A 256 15.20 6.55 -13.10
C PHE A 256 14.60 5.20 -13.49
N VAL A 257 15.12 4.70 -14.60
CA VAL A 257 15.78 3.40 -14.59
C VAL A 257 17.24 3.76 -14.67
N GLY A 258 18.06 3.43 -13.67
CA GLY A 258 19.50 3.27 -13.93
C GLY A 258 19.71 2.35 -15.13
N ASP A 259 20.93 2.16 -15.61
CA ASP A 259 21.15 0.98 -16.45
C ASP A 259 20.52 -0.24 -15.74
N PRO A 260 19.82 -1.14 -16.46
CA PRO A 260 19.17 -2.30 -15.86
C PRO A 260 20.10 -2.92 -14.82
N ALA A 261 19.63 -3.06 -13.57
CA ALA A 261 20.49 -3.59 -12.54
C ALA A 261 20.98 -4.97 -12.98
N ASP A 262 22.26 -5.23 -12.78
CA ASP A 262 22.83 -6.52 -13.09
C ASP A 262 22.08 -7.58 -12.26
N PRO A 263 21.48 -8.58 -12.92
CA PRO A 263 20.69 -9.58 -12.21
C PRO A 263 21.55 -10.58 -11.43
N GLY A 264 22.88 -10.55 -11.58
CA GLY A 264 23.79 -11.62 -11.19
C GLY A 264 23.66 -12.85 -12.08
N ASP A 265 24.69 -13.70 -12.09
CA ASP A 265 24.64 -15.02 -12.72
C ASP A 265 24.02 -16.07 -11.78
N PRO A 266 22.78 -16.53 -12.00
CA PRO A 266 22.16 -17.54 -11.14
C PRO A 266 22.81 -18.94 -11.28
N ALA A 267 23.76 -19.12 -12.21
CA ALA A 267 24.55 -20.34 -12.37
C ALA A 267 25.90 -20.28 -11.63
N PHE A 268 26.14 -19.26 -10.81
CA PHE A 268 27.39 -19.10 -10.07
C PHE A 268 27.72 -20.32 -9.18
N THR A 269 29.00 -20.50 -8.91
CA THR A 269 29.49 -21.46 -7.91
C THR A 269 30.58 -20.82 -7.06
N THR A 270 30.52 -21.06 -5.76
CA THR A 270 31.55 -20.65 -4.81
C THR A 270 32.08 -21.86 -4.03
N SER A 271 32.96 -21.60 -3.07
CA SER A 271 33.51 -22.62 -2.17
C SER A 271 32.41 -23.38 -1.42
N HIS A 272 31.36 -22.70 -0.97
CA HIS A 272 30.31 -23.27 -0.12
C HIS A 272 28.91 -23.24 -0.75
N PHE A 273 28.68 -22.42 -1.79
CA PHE A 273 27.35 -22.21 -2.38
C PHE A 273 27.32 -22.47 -3.89
N SER A 274 26.11 -22.66 -4.41
CA SER A 274 25.81 -22.71 -5.83
C SER A 274 24.49 -22.00 -6.07
N GLY A 275 24.40 -21.28 -7.17
CA GLY A 275 23.20 -20.58 -7.57
C GLY A 275 22.06 -21.51 -7.97
N SER A 276 20.85 -20.96 -7.90
CA SER A 276 19.58 -21.62 -8.15
C SER A 276 19.47 -22.27 -9.53
N GLN A 277 20.10 -21.70 -10.56
CA GLN A 277 20.04 -22.23 -11.94
C GLN A 277 20.67 -23.61 -12.06
N ASN A 278 21.70 -23.90 -11.25
CA ASN A 278 22.32 -25.23 -11.21
C ASN A 278 21.39 -26.28 -10.59
N CYS A 279 20.40 -25.86 -9.81
CA CYS A 279 19.36 -26.73 -9.25
C CYS A 279 18.18 -26.90 -10.23
N ALA A 280 17.84 -25.84 -10.96
CA ALA A 280 16.71 -25.79 -11.89
C ALA A 280 16.75 -26.90 -12.95
N MET A 281 17.94 -27.29 -13.42
CA MET A 281 18.10 -28.35 -14.42
C MET A 281 17.44 -29.69 -14.04
N CYS A 282 17.39 -30.00 -12.75
CA CYS A 282 16.83 -31.24 -12.23
C CYS A 282 15.51 -31.04 -11.49
N HIS A 283 15.22 -29.82 -11.04
CA HIS A 283 14.10 -29.51 -10.14
C HIS A 283 13.01 -28.63 -10.76
N ASN A 284 13.17 -28.18 -12.02
CA ASN A 284 12.09 -27.61 -12.82
C ASN A 284 11.57 -28.65 -13.83
N GLY A 285 10.33 -28.44 -14.29
CA GLY A 285 9.57 -29.38 -15.12
C GLY A 285 9.03 -30.59 -14.35
N ILE A 286 9.00 -30.52 -13.02
CA ILE A 286 8.39 -31.56 -12.17
C ILE A 286 6.90 -31.26 -11.97
N VAL A 287 6.09 -32.31 -11.91
CA VAL A 287 4.64 -32.20 -11.75
C VAL A 287 4.14 -33.10 -10.62
N ASP A 288 2.97 -32.76 -10.09
CA ASP A 288 2.26 -33.58 -9.11
C ASP A 288 1.34 -34.64 -9.74
N ASN A 289 0.60 -35.38 -8.91
CA ASN A 289 -0.34 -36.41 -9.38
C ASN A 289 -1.54 -35.86 -10.19
N GLN A 290 -1.77 -34.55 -10.16
CA GLN A 290 -2.78 -33.83 -10.93
C GLN A 290 -2.18 -33.15 -12.16
N ASN A 291 -0.92 -33.44 -12.48
CA ASN A 291 -0.16 -32.87 -13.58
C ASN A 291 -0.05 -31.34 -13.51
N GLN A 292 -0.09 -30.77 -12.29
CA GLN A 292 0.22 -29.37 -12.04
C GLN A 292 1.74 -29.19 -11.94
N ASP A 293 2.26 -28.10 -12.51
CA ASP A 293 3.67 -27.74 -12.38
C ASP A 293 3.98 -27.37 -10.93
N VAL A 294 5.02 -27.98 -10.37
CA VAL A 294 5.53 -27.71 -9.01
C VAL A 294 7.04 -27.52 -9.04
N SER A 295 7.52 -26.91 -10.14
CA SER A 295 8.91 -26.54 -10.38
C SER A 295 9.47 -25.69 -9.25
N ILE A 296 10.44 -26.23 -8.51
CA ILE A 296 10.97 -25.62 -7.28
C ILE A 296 11.56 -24.22 -7.54
N VAL A 297 12.41 -24.09 -8.56
CA VAL A 297 13.09 -22.81 -8.83
C VAL A 297 12.13 -21.82 -9.48
N THR A 298 11.18 -22.30 -10.30
CA THR A 298 10.12 -21.44 -10.87
C THR A 298 9.30 -20.80 -9.76
N ASP A 299 8.78 -21.59 -8.82
CA ASP A 299 7.99 -21.08 -7.69
C ASP A 299 8.80 -20.15 -6.78
N TRP A 300 10.01 -20.56 -6.42
CA TRP A 300 10.88 -19.77 -5.53
C TRP A 300 11.30 -18.43 -6.14
N SER A 301 11.56 -18.36 -7.45
CA SER A 301 12.16 -17.19 -8.12
C SER A 301 11.34 -15.90 -8.02
N SER A 302 10.02 -15.99 -7.84
CA SER A 302 9.11 -14.84 -7.71
C SER A 302 8.81 -14.47 -6.25
N THR A 303 9.40 -15.16 -5.28
CA THR A 303 9.20 -14.91 -3.85
C THR A 303 10.07 -13.76 -3.36
N MET A 304 9.74 -13.19 -2.20
CA MET A 304 10.62 -12.21 -1.55
C MET A 304 11.97 -12.82 -1.12
N MET A 305 12.07 -14.15 -0.96
CA MET A 305 13.33 -14.83 -0.62
C MET A 305 14.32 -14.77 -1.79
N ALA A 306 13.87 -15.05 -3.02
CA ALA A 306 14.71 -14.92 -4.21
C ALA A 306 15.08 -13.46 -4.54
N ASN A 307 14.24 -12.52 -4.11
CA ASN A 307 14.37 -11.10 -4.41
C ASN A 307 14.78 -10.26 -3.20
N SER A 308 15.35 -10.87 -2.16
CA SER A 308 15.65 -10.23 -0.88
C SER A 308 16.65 -9.07 -0.98
N THR A 309 17.62 -9.15 -1.88
CA THR A 309 18.56 -8.05 -2.20
C THR A 309 18.05 -7.09 -3.27
N ARG A 310 17.08 -7.54 -4.07
CA ARG A 310 16.42 -6.74 -5.11
C ARG A 310 15.31 -5.86 -4.56
N ASP A 311 14.82 -6.16 -3.36
CA ASP A 311 13.78 -5.41 -2.66
C ASP A 311 14.19 -3.92 -2.52
N PRO A 312 13.53 -3.00 -3.24
CA PRO A 312 13.89 -1.59 -3.21
C PRO A 312 13.56 -0.94 -1.87
N PHE A 313 12.58 -1.46 -1.10
CA PHE A 313 12.31 -0.95 0.23
C PHE A 313 13.46 -1.28 1.18
N TRP A 314 13.95 -2.52 1.14
CA TRP A 314 15.13 -2.92 1.91
C TRP A 314 16.36 -2.09 1.54
N ARG A 315 16.65 -1.93 0.24
CA ARG A 315 17.79 -1.12 -0.23
C ARG A 315 17.70 0.32 0.25
N ALA A 316 16.54 0.96 0.05
CA ALA A 316 16.27 2.32 0.50
C ALA A 316 16.47 2.46 2.01
N LYS A 317 15.90 1.53 2.78
CA LYS A 317 15.99 1.59 4.23
C LYS A 317 17.42 1.41 4.72
N VAL A 318 18.12 0.39 4.25
CA VAL A 318 19.52 0.14 4.65
C VAL A 318 20.41 1.31 4.27
N ARG A 319 20.24 1.87 3.07
CA ARG A 319 20.99 3.05 2.65
C ARG A 319 20.72 4.25 3.56
N SER A 320 19.45 4.52 3.88
CA SER A 320 19.09 5.64 4.76
C SER A 320 19.63 5.44 6.19
N GLU A 321 19.62 4.22 6.72
CA GLU A 321 20.25 3.89 8.00
C GLU A 321 21.76 4.18 7.99
N ILE A 322 22.46 3.79 6.92
CA ILE A 322 23.90 4.09 6.75
C ILE A 322 24.14 5.60 6.66
N ALA A 323 23.31 6.32 5.89
CA ALA A 323 23.44 7.77 5.72
C ALA A 323 23.18 8.54 7.04
N LYS A 324 22.18 8.12 7.83
CA LYS A 324 21.88 8.68 9.15
C LYS A 324 22.96 8.32 10.19
N HIS A 325 23.60 7.16 10.06
CA HIS A 325 24.57 6.62 11.02
C HIS A 325 25.84 6.04 10.37
N PRO A 326 26.68 6.86 9.71
CA PRO A 326 27.85 6.38 8.97
C PRO A 326 28.86 5.63 9.86
N GLN A 327 28.93 5.96 11.14
CA GLN A 327 29.77 5.26 12.12
C GLN A 327 29.33 3.80 12.39
N LEU A 328 28.10 3.42 12.01
CA LEU A 328 27.54 2.08 12.18
C LEU A 328 27.52 1.27 10.88
N GLU A 329 28.08 1.81 9.78
CA GLU A 329 28.01 1.19 8.46
C GLU A 329 28.43 -0.29 8.48
N ALA A 330 29.52 -0.64 9.17
CA ALA A 330 29.97 -2.03 9.28
C ALA A 330 28.96 -2.94 9.99
N VAL A 331 28.30 -2.44 11.05
CA VAL A 331 27.28 -3.19 11.80
C VAL A 331 26.03 -3.39 10.94
N ILE A 332 25.60 -2.34 10.23
CA ILE A 332 24.45 -2.38 9.33
C ILE A 332 24.71 -3.36 8.18
N ASN A 333 25.85 -3.24 7.49
CA ASN A 333 26.21 -4.13 6.38
C ASN A 333 26.25 -5.61 6.83
N ASP A 334 26.83 -5.92 7.99
CA ASP A 334 26.86 -7.28 8.54
C ASP A 334 25.45 -7.79 8.88
N LYS A 335 24.69 -7.05 9.71
CA LYS A 335 23.36 -7.49 10.19
C LYS A 335 22.36 -7.64 9.04
N CYS A 336 22.32 -6.69 8.11
CA CYS A 336 21.35 -6.71 7.00
C CYS A 336 21.70 -7.79 5.95
N SER A 337 22.98 -8.01 5.67
CA SER A 337 23.40 -9.01 4.68
C SER A 337 23.19 -10.45 5.14
N LYS A 338 23.25 -10.73 6.45
CA LYS A 338 23.09 -12.09 7.01
C LYS A 338 21.76 -12.78 6.64
N CYS A 339 20.70 -12.00 6.49
CA CYS A 339 19.37 -12.52 6.15
C CYS A 339 18.94 -12.17 4.71
N HIS A 340 19.40 -11.05 4.14
CA HIS A 340 19.01 -10.65 2.78
C HIS A 340 19.99 -11.12 1.69
N ALA A 341 21.29 -11.21 1.98
CA ALA A 341 22.33 -11.72 1.09
C ALA A 341 23.14 -12.87 1.76
N PRO A 342 22.45 -13.89 2.29
CA PRO A 342 23.02 -14.82 3.26
C PRO A 342 24.20 -15.65 2.71
N MET A 343 24.17 -16.05 1.44
CA MET A 343 25.26 -16.81 0.82
C MET A 343 26.52 -15.96 0.68
N ALA A 344 26.39 -14.72 0.18
CA ALA A 344 27.50 -13.77 0.08
C ALA A 344 28.09 -13.44 1.46
N SER A 345 27.22 -13.15 2.45
CA SER A 345 27.63 -12.87 3.83
C SER A 345 28.38 -14.06 4.45
N THR A 346 27.90 -15.28 4.22
CA THR A 346 28.54 -16.49 4.76
C THR A 346 29.89 -16.77 4.09
N GLU A 347 30.03 -16.56 2.77
CA GLU A 347 31.33 -16.68 2.09
C GLU A 347 32.34 -15.68 2.66
N ALA A 348 31.93 -14.41 2.82
CA ALA A 348 32.80 -13.39 3.38
C ALA A 348 33.20 -13.67 4.84
N GLN A 349 32.33 -14.32 5.62
CA GLN A 349 32.69 -14.78 6.96
C GLN A 349 33.71 -15.92 6.92
N LYS A 350 33.57 -16.86 5.98
CA LYS A 350 34.46 -18.02 5.83
C LYS A 350 35.85 -17.65 5.31
N ASP A 351 35.94 -16.70 4.38
CA ASP A 351 37.22 -16.22 3.85
C ASP A 351 37.86 -15.09 4.69
N GLY A 352 37.13 -14.56 5.67
CA GLY A 352 37.58 -13.51 6.59
C GLY A 352 37.46 -12.09 6.04
N SER A 353 36.81 -11.89 4.90
CA SER A 353 36.60 -10.56 4.28
C SER A 353 35.41 -9.78 4.82
N ILE A 354 34.56 -10.36 5.67
CA ILE A 354 33.31 -9.74 6.17
C ILE A 354 33.51 -8.35 6.78
N ALA A 355 34.65 -8.10 7.45
CA ALA A 355 34.94 -6.81 8.08
C ALA A 355 35.08 -5.64 7.08
N GLY A 356 35.36 -5.93 5.80
CA GLY A 356 35.44 -4.94 4.73
C GLY A 356 34.27 -5.01 3.74
N GLN A 357 33.27 -5.85 4.00
CA GLN A 357 32.14 -6.02 3.10
C GLN A 357 31.18 -4.84 3.22
N THR A 358 30.95 -4.14 2.11
CA THR A 358 29.88 -3.15 1.97
C THR A 358 28.73 -3.73 1.14
N LEU A 359 27.53 -3.19 1.32
CA LEU A 359 26.39 -3.54 0.46
C LEU A 359 26.43 -2.77 -0.86
N PHE A 360 26.74 -1.47 -0.78
CA PHE A 360 26.73 -0.55 -1.91
C PHE A 360 28.14 0.00 -2.22
N ASP A 361 28.23 0.85 -3.25
CA ASP A 361 29.41 1.66 -3.59
C ASP A 361 30.70 0.83 -3.74
N GLY A 362 30.67 -0.15 -4.64
CA GLY A 362 31.69 -1.19 -4.82
C GLY A 362 31.43 -2.45 -3.99
N GLY A 363 30.30 -2.49 -3.27
CA GLY A 363 29.89 -3.59 -2.39
C GLY A 363 29.26 -4.78 -3.11
N ILE A 364 28.67 -5.70 -2.33
CA ILE A 364 28.14 -6.97 -2.86
C ILE A 364 26.97 -6.79 -3.84
N LEU A 365 26.30 -5.64 -3.88
CA LEU A 365 25.23 -5.36 -4.83
C LEU A 365 25.76 -4.84 -6.19
N ASP A 366 27.05 -4.55 -6.30
CA ASP A 366 27.67 -4.06 -7.53
C ASP A 366 28.23 -5.22 -8.36
N ALA A 367 27.97 -5.20 -9.67
CA ALA A 367 28.34 -6.27 -10.61
C ALA A 367 29.85 -6.62 -10.64
N GLY A 368 30.71 -5.68 -10.22
CA GLY A 368 32.16 -5.89 -10.15
C GLY A 368 32.63 -6.67 -8.92
N HIS A 369 31.78 -6.90 -7.93
CA HIS A 369 32.15 -7.55 -6.68
C HIS A 369 32.16 -9.08 -6.81
N THR A 370 33.14 -9.75 -6.19
CA THR A 370 33.33 -11.21 -6.34
C THR A 370 32.18 -12.04 -5.79
N GLN A 371 31.45 -11.51 -4.81
CA GLN A 371 30.27 -12.14 -4.21
C GLN A 371 28.95 -11.62 -4.79
N HIS A 372 28.98 -10.85 -5.88
CA HIS A 372 27.79 -10.24 -6.48
C HIS A 372 26.72 -11.28 -6.82
N ASP A 373 27.09 -12.32 -7.56
CA ASP A 373 26.14 -13.35 -7.99
C ASP A 373 25.49 -14.07 -6.80
N ALA A 374 26.27 -14.36 -5.76
CA ALA A 374 25.77 -14.97 -4.53
C ALA A 374 24.82 -14.05 -3.73
N ALA A 375 25.04 -12.73 -3.80
CA ALA A 375 24.15 -11.75 -3.19
C ALA A 375 22.86 -11.59 -4.00
N MET A 376 22.97 -11.58 -5.33
CA MET A 376 21.83 -11.41 -6.22
C MET A 376 20.96 -12.67 -6.29
N ASP A 377 21.44 -13.88 -6.03
CA ASP A 377 20.54 -15.05 -5.93
C ASP A 377 19.74 -15.08 -4.60
N GLY A 378 19.96 -14.12 -3.70
CA GLY A 378 19.14 -13.88 -2.51
C GLY A 378 19.19 -15.02 -1.46
N VAL A 379 18.07 -15.29 -0.81
CA VAL A 379 17.90 -16.44 0.10
C VAL A 379 17.56 -17.68 -0.71
N SER A 380 18.61 -18.36 -1.17
CA SER A 380 18.53 -19.44 -2.17
C SER A 380 18.66 -20.86 -1.61
N CYS A 381 18.50 -21.84 -2.51
CA CYS A 381 18.40 -23.27 -2.24
C CYS A 381 19.56 -23.79 -1.38
N THR A 382 20.79 -23.46 -1.77
CA THR A 382 21.99 -24.00 -1.11
C THR A 382 22.25 -23.38 0.25
N LEU A 383 21.63 -22.25 0.60
CA LEU A 383 21.64 -21.78 1.98
C LEU A 383 20.68 -22.61 2.84
N CYS A 384 19.38 -22.54 2.54
CA CYS A 384 18.33 -23.11 3.39
C CYS A 384 18.54 -24.60 3.61
N HIS A 385 18.96 -25.31 2.56
CA HIS A 385 19.18 -26.75 2.64
C HIS A 385 20.51 -27.13 3.28
N GLN A 386 21.48 -26.23 3.53
CA GLN A 386 22.74 -26.58 4.20
C GLN A 386 22.71 -26.44 5.72
N ILE A 387 21.73 -25.76 6.28
CA ILE A 387 21.62 -25.54 7.74
C ILE A 387 21.39 -26.90 8.43
N PRO A 388 22.29 -27.34 9.33
CA PRO A 388 22.19 -28.66 9.95
C PRO A 388 21.23 -28.67 11.14
N ALA A 389 20.69 -29.85 11.44
CA ALA A 389 20.02 -30.09 12.72
C ALA A 389 21.05 -30.08 13.85
N THR A 390 21.04 -29.01 14.65
CA THR A 390 21.83 -28.92 15.88
C THR A 390 20.91 -28.70 17.08
N PRO A 391 21.32 -29.05 18.32
CA PRO A 391 20.55 -28.69 19.51
C PRO A 391 20.34 -27.18 19.68
N ALA A 392 21.18 -26.36 19.04
CA ALA A 392 21.10 -24.90 19.07
C ALA A 392 20.10 -24.32 18.06
N LEU A 393 19.67 -25.08 17.04
CA LEU A 393 18.74 -24.61 16.02
C LEU A 393 17.42 -24.18 16.66
N GLY A 394 16.95 -22.97 16.32
CA GLY A 394 15.76 -22.37 16.93
C GLY A 394 16.00 -21.80 18.33
N THR A 395 17.25 -21.61 18.75
CA THR A 395 17.62 -20.81 19.92
C THR A 395 18.26 -19.50 19.49
N LEU A 396 18.33 -18.52 20.39
CA LEU A 396 18.91 -17.20 20.13
C LEU A 396 20.32 -17.26 19.52
N SER A 397 21.11 -18.30 19.85
CA SER A 397 22.46 -18.51 19.30
C SER A 397 22.50 -18.79 17.79
N THR A 398 21.37 -19.19 17.17
CA THR A 398 21.25 -19.48 15.73
C THR A 398 20.29 -18.55 15.00
N MET A 399 19.60 -17.68 15.74
CA MET A 399 18.71 -16.64 15.24
C MET A 399 19.51 -15.40 14.79
N SER A 400 18.83 -14.38 14.26
CA SER A 400 19.46 -13.17 13.72
C SER A 400 20.55 -13.45 12.66
N GLY A 401 20.36 -14.52 11.88
CA GLY A 401 21.29 -14.95 10.84
C GLY A 401 22.56 -15.65 11.34
N ASN A 402 22.62 -16.09 12.60
CA ASN A 402 23.76 -16.83 13.16
C ASN A 402 23.68 -18.36 12.92
N TYR A 403 23.07 -18.77 11.81
CA TYR A 403 23.05 -20.18 11.40
C TYR A 403 24.47 -20.64 11.03
N THR A 404 24.64 -21.96 10.90
CA THR A 404 25.90 -22.56 10.46
C THR A 404 25.67 -23.34 9.17
N VAL A 405 26.67 -23.30 8.28
CA VAL A 405 26.74 -24.17 7.10
C VAL A 405 28.01 -25.01 7.18
N ASN A 406 27.94 -26.23 6.65
CA ASN A 406 29.07 -27.17 6.66
C ASN A 406 29.95 -26.99 5.41
N ASP A 407 31.24 -27.30 5.54
CA ASP A 407 32.21 -27.20 4.43
C ASP A 407 32.12 -28.39 3.46
N ASN A 408 31.33 -29.40 3.81
CA ASN A 408 31.24 -30.67 3.08
C ASN A 408 30.14 -30.65 1.99
N LYS A 409 29.54 -29.49 1.69
CA LYS A 409 28.43 -29.35 0.73
C LYS A 409 27.33 -30.40 0.98
N THR A 410 27.01 -30.65 2.24
CA THR A 410 25.89 -31.54 2.61
C THR A 410 24.61 -30.72 2.66
N ILE A 411 23.61 -31.15 1.90
CA ILE A 411 22.28 -30.54 1.93
C ILE A 411 21.23 -31.51 2.46
N PHE A 412 20.24 -30.96 3.15
CA PHE A 412 19.21 -31.70 3.86
C PHE A 412 17.87 -31.56 3.16
N GLY A 413 17.15 -32.66 3.02
CA GLY A 413 15.78 -32.69 2.51
C GLY A 413 14.85 -33.55 3.38
N PRO A 414 13.53 -33.42 3.25
CA PRO A 414 12.57 -34.14 4.08
C PRO A 414 12.39 -35.62 3.69
N PHE A 415 13.01 -36.06 2.58
CA PHE A 415 12.84 -37.40 2.01
C PHE A 415 14.07 -38.29 2.20
N GLY A 416 13.85 -39.60 2.16
CA GLY A 416 14.91 -40.62 2.31
C GLY A 416 15.23 -41.01 3.76
N GLY A 417 14.34 -40.67 4.69
CA GLY A 417 14.43 -41.07 6.09
C GLY A 417 13.87 -42.47 6.37
N PRO A 418 13.78 -42.87 7.65
CA PRO A 418 13.23 -44.16 8.06
C PRO A 418 11.81 -44.39 7.51
N GLY A 419 11.61 -45.52 6.81
CA GLY A 419 10.32 -45.89 6.23
C GLY A 419 10.02 -45.25 4.86
N ASP A 420 10.94 -44.47 4.31
CA ASP A 420 10.82 -43.83 2.99
C ASP A 420 11.80 -44.46 1.97
N THR A 421 11.58 -44.20 0.68
CA THR A 421 12.48 -44.65 -0.39
C THR A 421 13.85 -44.00 -0.23
N ALA A 422 14.91 -44.80 -0.24
CA ALA A 422 16.28 -44.31 -0.10
C ALA A 422 16.62 -43.23 -1.16
N LEU A 423 17.47 -42.27 -0.78
CA LEU A 423 17.97 -41.27 -1.74
C LEU A 423 18.88 -41.92 -2.77
N PHE A 424 18.85 -41.39 -4.00
CA PHE A 424 19.78 -41.74 -5.06
C PHE A 424 20.72 -40.55 -5.30
N PRO A 425 21.85 -40.45 -4.55
CA PRO A 425 22.58 -39.20 -4.41
C PRO A 425 23.50 -38.86 -5.59
N ASN A 426 23.98 -39.86 -6.33
CA ASN A 426 25.04 -39.68 -7.34
C ASN A 426 24.75 -38.61 -8.41
N PRO A 427 23.55 -38.51 -9.02
CA PRO A 427 23.27 -37.48 -10.02
C PRO A 427 23.49 -36.07 -9.47
N MET A 428 23.01 -35.80 -8.25
CA MET A 428 23.19 -34.51 -7.61
C MET A 428 24.67 -34.25 -7.28
N ILE A 429 25.37 -35.22 -6.67
CA ILE A 429 26.80 -35.09 -6.36
C ILE A 429 27.61 -34.80 -7.62
N MET A 430 27.36 -35.53 -8.71
CA MET A 430 28.11 -35.37 -9.96
C MET A 430 27.82 -34.05 -10.66
N HIS A 431 26.62 -33.49 -10.47
CA HIS A 431 26.18 -32.28 -11.15
C HIS A 431 26.51 -31.00 -10.38
N THR A 432 26.27 -30.98 -9.07
CA THR A 432 26.37 -29.78 -8.24
C THR A 432 27.48 -29.88 -7.19
N GLY A 433 28.03 -31.08 -6.95
CA GLY A 433 28.98 -31.34 -5.87
C GLY A 433 28.33 -31.49 -4.49
N TYR A 434 27.01 -31.38 -4.37
CA TYR A 434 26.30 -31.49 -3.10
C TYR A 434 25.87 -32.93 -2.81
N THR A 435 25.99 -33.33 -1.54
CA THR A 435 25.52 -34.63 -1.06
C THR A 435 24.12 -34.48 -0.45
N PRO A 436 23.06 -35.00 -1.10
CA PRO A 436 21.71 -34.96 -0.54
C PRO A 436 21.59 -35.95 0.62
N THR A 437 21.08 -35.45 1.75
CA THR A 437 20.96 -36.17 3.01
C THR A 437 19.56 -35.97 3.59
N TYR A 438 19.01 -36.99 4.25
CA TYR A 438 17.75 -36.83 4.97
C TYR A 438 17.93 -35.92 6.20
N GLY A 439 17.05 -34.94 6.36
CA GLY A 439 17.00 -34.05 7.53
C GLY A 439 15.56 -33.76 7.94
N ALA A 440 15.13 -34.30 9.09
CA ALA A 440 13.77 -34.09 9.61
C ALA A 440 13.49 -32.62 9.95
N HIS A 441 14.53 -31.87 10.36
CA HIS A 441 14.45 -30.46 10.75
C HIS A 441 14.07 -29.53 9.61
N ILE A 442 14.19 -29.95 8.35
CA ILE A 442 13.72 -29.17 7.19
C ILE A 442 12.21 -28.88 7.26
N LYS A 443 11.45 -29.70 7.99
CA LYS A 443 10.00 -29.51 8.24
C LYS A 443 9.70 -28.75 9.54
N ASP A 444 10.71 -28.41 10.32
CA ASP A 444 10.58 -27.78 11.64
C ASP A 444 10.68 -26.24 11.51
N SER A 445 9.76 -25.52 12.15
CA SER A 445 9.73 -24.05 12.21
C SER A 445 11.06 -23.44 12.69
N LYS A 446 11.86 -24.19 13.47
CA LYS A 446 13.18 -23.77 13.94
C LYS A 446 14.16 -23.43 12.83
N LEU A 447 13.99 -23.99 11.63
CA LEU A 447 14.78 -23.60 10.46
C LEU A 447 14.49 -22.16 10.05
N CYS A 448 13.20 -21.78 10.03
CA CYS A 448 12.79 -20.42 9.67
C CYS A 448 13.24 -19.40 10.72
N ALA A 449 13.33 -19.80 11.99
CA ALA A 449 13.79 -18.96 13.10
C ALA A 449 15.18 -18.36 12.88
N SER A 450 16.03 -18.99 12.05
CA SER A 450 17.36 -18.49 11.74
C SER A 450 17.35 -17.06 11.17
N CYS A 451 16.33 -16.70 10.37
CA CYS A 451 16.16 -15.35 9.84
C CYS A 451 14.86 -14.68 10.32
N HIS A 452 13.81 -15.47 10.65
CA HIS A 452 12.51 -14.97 11.12
C HIS A 452 12.42 -14.88 12.65
N ASN A 453 13.56 -14.56 13.27
CA ASN A 453 13.66 -14.05 14.61
C ASN A 453 14.92 -13.16 14.67
N LEU A 454 14.75 -11.87 14.42
CA LEU A 454 15.81 -10.89 14.30
C LEU A 454 15.80 -9.97 15.51
N LYS A 455 16.93 -9.94 16.21
CA LYS A 455 17.28 -8.92 17.19
C LYS A 455 18.41 -8.04 16.66
N THR A 456 18.29 -6.74 16.88
CA THR A 456 19.24 -5.74 16.43
C THR A 456 19.89 -5.02 17.62
N PRO A 457 21.19 -4.73 17.56
CA PRO A 457 21.78 -3.82 18.52
C PRO A 457 21.13 -2.45 18.36
N TYR A 458 20.99 -1.72 19.46
CA TYR A 458 20.44 -0.37 19.42
C TYR A 458 21.43 0.65 19.93
N VAL A 459 21.33 1.88 19.43
CA VAL A 459 22.26 2.97 19.69
C VAL A 459 21.59 4.20 20.28
N ASP A 460 22.38 5.03 20.95
CA ASP A 460 21.99 6.37 21.38
C ASP A 460 22.02 7.38 20.22
N GLU A 461 21.68 8.64 20.49
CA GLU A 461 21.67 9.74 19.53
C GLU A 461 23.05 10.05 18.91
N ASN A 462 24.13 9.60 19.57
CA ASN A 462 25.51 9.75 19.11
C ASN A 462 26.00 8.50 18.33
N GLY A 463 25.18 7.46 18.21
CA GLY A 463 25.53 6.18 17.59
C GLY A 463 26.35 5.25 18.48
N THR A 464 26.35 5.46 19.80
CA THR A 464 26.97 4.54 20.76
C THR A 464 26.07 3.33 20.95
N VAL A 465 26.58 2.13 20.71
CA VAL A 465 25.83 0.89 20.97
C VAL A 465 25.56 0.73 22.46
N LEU A 466 24.28 0.62 22.83
CA LEU A 466 23.82 0.51 24.21
C LEU A 466 23.49 -0.94 24.61
N SER A 467 23.10 -1.79 23.67
CA SER A 467 22.90 -3.22 23.90
C SER A 467 24.25 -3.90 24.21
N THR A 468 24.32 -4.68 25.31
CA THR A 468 25.57 -5.31 25.76
C THR A 468 25.64 -6.82 25.48
N THR A 469 24.48 -7.44 25.23
CA THR A 469 24.33 -8.88 24.97
C THR A 469 23.21 -9.12 23.94
N PRO A 470 23.23 -10.25 23.20
CA PRO A 470 22.14 -10.61 22.28
C PRO A 470 20.76 -10.65 22.96
N GLU A 471 20.70 -11.03 24.24
CA GLU A 471 19.45 -11.06 25.01
C GLU A 471 18.88 -9.66 25.23
N THR A 472 19.75 -8.64 25.34
CA THR A 472 19.37 -7.22 25.51
C THR A 472 19.20 -6.46 24.19
N GLU A 473 19.48 -7.07 23.04
CA GLU A 473 19.21 -6.45 21.73
C GLU A 473 17.70 -6.21 21.54
N PHE A 474 17.34 -5.25 20.70
CA PHE A 474 15.95 -4.93 20.40
C PHE A 474 15.31 -6.02 19.52
N PRO A 475 14.15 -6.58 19.89
CA PRO A 475 13.47 -7.62 19.12
C PRO A 475 12.73 -7.05 17.89
N GLU A 476 13.47 -6.60 16.87
CA GLU A 476 12.90 -5.98 15.65
C GLU A 476 11.84 -6.86 14.97
N GLN A 477 12.10 -8.16 14.83
CA GLN A 477 11.19 -9.11 14.19
C GLN A 477 11.16 -10.42 14.96
N THR A 478 10.01 -10.81 15.51
CA THR A 478 9.87 -12.04 16.31
C THR A 478 8.79 -13.05 15.85
N PRO A 479 8.51 -13.26 14.54
CA PRO A 479 7.49 -14.21 14.10
C PRO A 479 7.60 -15.62 14.70
N TYR A 480 8.82 -16.16 14.80
CA TYR A 480 9.03 -17.50 15.37
C TYR A 480 8.68 -17.53 16.87
N MET A 481 9.17 -16.58 17.67
CA MET A 481 8.86 -16.51 19.09
C MET A 481 7.36 -16.23 19.33
N GLU A 482 6.72 -15.40 18.51
CA GLU A 482 5.27 -15.20 18.54
C GLU A 482 4.52 -16.52 18.28
N TRP A 483 4.98 -17.32 17.31
CA TRP A 483 4.41 -18.63 16.99
C TRP A 483 4.59 -19.66 18.11
N GLU A 484 5.73 -19.66 18.80
CA GLU A 484 5.97 -20.53 19.96
C GLU A 484 4.96 -20.29 21.08
N GLN A 485 4.41 -19.08 21.18
CA GLN A 485 3.40 -18.72 22.18
C GLN A 485 1.96 -19.01 21.73
N SER A 486 1.76 -19.57 20.53
CA SER A 486 0.44 -19.85 19.99
C SER A 486 0.06 -21.32 20.13
N SER A 487 -1.23 -21.62 19.96
CA SER A 487 -1.72 -22.99 19.82
C SER A 487 -1.19 -23.72 18.59
N TYR A 488 -0.68 -23.00 17.58
CA TYR A 488 -0.18 -23.56 16.33
C TYR A 488 1.11 -24.36 16.50
N VAL A 489 1.88 -24.12 17.58
CA VAL A 489 3.11 -24.88 17.88
C VAL A 489 2.89 -26.40 17.88
N SER A 490 1.67 -26.83 18.23
CA SER A 490 1.25 -28.24 18.28
C SER A 490 0.48 -28.71 17.04
N GLN A 491 0.16 -27.81 16.11
CA GLN A 491 -0.78 -28.07 15.01
C GLN A 491 -0.11 -27.95 13.62
N LYS A 492 0.63 -26.87 13.37
CA LYS A 492 1.22 -26.55 12.07
C LYS A 492 2.57 -25.84 12.24
N SER A 493 3.57 -26.31 11.51
CA SER A 493 4.85 -25.59 11.38
C SER A 493 4.74 -24.39 10.44
N CYS A 494 5.75 -23.53 10.43
CA CYS A 494 5.87 -22.42 9.48
C CYS A 494 5.72 -22.93 8.03
N GLN A 495 6.45 -24.00 7.70
CA GLN A 495 6.41 -24.62 6.37
C GLN A 495 5.02 -25.15 6.03
N ALA A 496 4.29 -25.74 6.99
CA ALA A 496 2.95 -26.27 6.75
C ALA A 496 1.91 -25.18 6.39
N CYS A 497 2.16 -23.92 6.76
CA CYS A 497 1.30 -22.78 6.41
C CYS A 497 1.81 -21.98 5.21
N HIS A 498 3.13 -21.80 5.10
CA HIS A 498 3.74 -20.92 4.10
C HIS A 498 4.24 -21.65 2.85
N MET A 499 4.17 -22.99 2.83
CA MET A 499 4.45 -23.82 1.66
C MET A 499 3.25 -24.71 1.40
N THR A 500 2.60 -24.54 0.24
CA THR A 500 1.48 -25.43 -0.13
C THR A 500 1.98 -26.88 -0.26
N HIS A 501 1.18 -27.86 0.15
CA HIS A 501 1.58 -29.28 0.07
C HIS A 501 0.78 -30.03 -1.01
N THR A 502 1.46 -30.88 -1.78
CA THR A 502 0.84 -31.76 -2.79
C THR A 502 1.46 -33.17 -2.75
N ASP A 503 0.85 -34.10 -3.47
CA ASP A 503 1.20 -35.52 -3.49
C ASP A 503 1.64 -36.00 -4.87
N GLY A 504 2.37 -37.11 -4.90
CA GLY A 504 2.73 -37.81 -6.14
C GLY A 504 3.81 -37.14 -6.98
N VAL A 505 4.71 -36.37 -6.37
CA VAL A 505 5.75 -35.60 -7.08
C VAL A 505 7.02 -36.42 -7.26
N ALA A 506 7.45 -36.64 -8.49
CA ALA A 506 8.82 -37.09 -8.76
C ALA A 506 9.77 -35.89 -8.56
N ILE A 507 10.40 -35.83 -7.39
CA ILE A 507 11.14 -34.64 -6.89
C ILE A 507 12.35 -34.21 -7.74
N SER A 508 12.67 -34.96 -8.79
CA SER A 508 13.61 -34.55 -9.81
C SER A 508 13.30 -35.21 -11.15
N THR A 509 13.58 -34.51 -12.24
CA THR A 509 13.52 -35.02 -13.62
C THR A 509 14.71 -35.92 -13.97
N MET A 510 15.75 -35.96 -13.13
CA MET A 510 16.97 -36.75 -13.37
C MET A 510 17.35 -37.60 -12.13
N PRO A 511 17.34 -38.95 -12.25
CA PRO A 511 16.95 -39.72 -13.43
C PRO A 511 15.42 -39.76 -13.62
N MET A 512 14.97 -39.90 -14.87
CA MET A 512 13.55 -39.88 -15.25
C MET A 512 12.71 -41.03 -14.65
N TRP A 513 13.34 -42.03 -14.03
CA TRP A 513 12.69 -43.17 -13.37
C TRP A 513 12.59 -43.02 -11.85
N LEU A 514 12.82 -41.83 -11.29
CA LEU A 514 12.55 -41.55 -9.89
C LEU A 514 11.06 -41.75 -9.58
N GLY A 515 10.78 -42.51 -8.52
CA GLY A 515 9.42 -42.71 -8.03
C GLY A 515 8.86 -41.44 -7.35
N PRO A 516 7.53 -41.26 -7.37
CA PRO A 516 6.88 -40.11 -6.76
C PRO A 516 6.96 -40.13 -5.23
N ARG A 517 6.89 -38.94 -4.62
CA ARG A 517 6.84 -38.69 -3.18
C ARG A 517 5.56 -37.94 -2.83
N ASN A 518 4.99 -38.23 -1.67
CA ASN A 518 3.82 -37.54 -1.13
C ASN A 518 4.25 -36.45 -0.13
N ASN A 519 3.33 -35.54 0.17
CA ASN A 519 3.52 -34.41 1.07
C ASN A 519 4.74 -33.55 0.67
N PHE A 520 4.86 -33.28 -0.63
CA PHE A 520 5.84 -32.38 -1.20
C PHE A 520 5.45 -30.92 -0.91
N ALA A 521 6.40 -30.14 -0.38
CA ALA A 521 6.21 -28.73 -0.10
C ALA A 521 6.57 -27.90 -1.34
N VAL A 522 5.57 -27.26 -1.93
CA VAL A 522 5.70 -26.31 -3.03
C VAL A 522 6.42 -25.07 -2.51
N HIS A 523 7.40 -24.56 -3.27
CA HIS A 523 8.25 -23.45 -2.84
C HIS A 523 7.62 -22.08 -3.15
N ASP A 524 6.31 -21.96 -2.95
CA ASP A 524 5.56 -20.72 -3.16
C ASP A 524 5.86 -19.66 -2.08
N LEU A 525 6.18 -20.10 -0.85
CA LEU A 525 6.80 -19.31 0.24
C LEU A 525 6.13 -17.93 0.44
N VAL A 526 4.81 -17.91 0.33
CA VAL A 526 4.05 -16.65 0.32
C VAL A 526 3.92 -16.07 1.73
N GLY A 527 3.97 -14.74 1.80
CA GLY A 527 3.74 -13.95 2.99
C GLY A 527 2.88 -12.72 2.68
N GLY A 528 2.84 -11.75 3.58
CA GLY A 528 1.94 -10.58 3.45
C GLY A 528 2.43 -9.42 2.58
N ASN A 529 3.54 -9.54 1.84
CA ASN A 529 4.17 -8.40 1.17
C ASN A 529 3.72 -8.21 -0.29
N LYS A 530 2.42 -7.97 -0.48
CA LYS A 530 1.83 -7.76 -1.81
C LYS A 530 2.40 -6.53 -2.53
N LEU A 531 2.68 -5.47 -1.77
CA LEU A 531 3.22 -4.21 -2.28
C LEU A 531 4.61 -4.39 -2.91
N MET A 532 5.55 -5.05 -2.25
CA MET A 532 6.88 -5.26 -2.83
C MET A 532 6.85 -6.21 -4.03
N LEU A 533 5.98 -7.23 -4.02
CA LEU A 533 5.83 -8.11 -5.18
C LEU A 533 5.30 -7.35 -6.41
N ASP A 534 4.36 -6.41 -6.22
CA ASP A 534 3.87 -5.54 -7.29
C ASP A 534 4.95 -4.61 -7.83
N ILE A 535 5.74 -4.01 -6.94
CA ILE A 535 6.89 -3.16 -7.32
C ILE A 535 7.94 -3.98 -8.08
N LEU A 536 8.32 -5.16 -7.60
CA LEU A 536 9.25 -6.07 -8.28
C LEU A 536 8.75 -6.44 -9.67
N ASN A 537 7.46 -6.79 -9.81
CA ASN A 537 6.85 -7.14 -11.08
C ASN A 537 6.83 -5.98 -12.08
N SER A 538 6.53 -4.78 -11.61
CA SER A 538 6.43 -3.58 -12.45
C SER A 538 7.79 -3.02 -12.86
N ASN A 539 8.83 -3.31 -12.08
CA ASN A 539 10.17 -2.73 -12.21
C ASN A 539 11.26 -3.79 -12.42
N LYS A 540 10.92 -4.96 -12.97
CA LYS A 540 11.84 -6.13 -13.07
C LYS A 540 13.22 -5.79 -13.61
N ALA A 541 13.28 -5.09 -14.76
CA ALA A 541 14.55 -4.74 -15.38
C ALA A 541 15.40 -3.78 -14.53
N GLN A 542 14.76 -2.84 -13.84
CA GLN A 542 15.43 -1.87 -12.95
C GLN A 542 16.01 -2.54 -11.71
N LEU A 543 15.33 -3.58 -11.22
CA LEU A 543 15.68 -4.28 -9.99
C LEU A 543 16.45 -5.58 -10.25
N GLY A 544 16.75 -5.91 -11.51
CA GLY A 544 17.43 -7.14 -11.89
C GLY A 544 16.62 -8.41 -11.60
N ALA A 545 15.30 -8.31 -11.45
CA ALA A 545 14.44 -9.44 -11.12
C ALA A 545 14.20 -10.35 -12.34
N LEU A 546 14.51 -11.63 -12.18
CA LEU A 546 14.51 -12.60 -13.29
C LEU A 546 13.17 -13.31 -13.51
N SER A 547 12.33 -13.40 -12.49
CA SER A 547 11.10 -14.20 -12.57
C SER A 547 10.02 -13.55 -13.42
N ASN A 548 9.26 -14.38 -14.12
CA ASN A 548 8.02 -13.98 -14.79
C ASN A 548 6.77 -14.41 -14.01
N ASN A 549 6.93 -15.05 -12.84
CA ASN A 549 5.82 -15.64 -12.09
C ASN A 549 5.26 -14.77 -10.94
N PHE A 550 5.61 -13.47 -10.92
CA PHE A 550 5.09 -12.55 -9.90
C PHE A 550 3.56 -12.46 -9.89
N PRO A 551 2.81 -12.41 -11.02
CA PRO A 551 1.35 -12.35 -10.98
C PRO A 551 0.72 -13.52 -10.22
N GLU A 552 1.25 -14.73 -10.37
CA GLU A 552 0.78 -15.91 -9.63
C GLU A 552 1.12 -15.80 -8.13
N THR A 553 2.33 -15.37 -7.80
CA THR A 553 2.77 -15.19 -6.40
C THR A 553 1.94 -14.10 -5.70
N ILE A 554 1.64 -12.99 -6.38
CA ILE A 554 0.77 -11.91 -5.89
C ILE A 554 -0.64 -12.44 -5.62
N ALA A 555 -1.19 -13.28 -6.50
CA ALA A 555 -2.51 -13.88 -6.30
C ALA A 555 -2.52 -14.83 -5.09
N LYS A 556 -1.49 -15.67 -4.92
CA LYS A 556 -1.33 -16.54 -3.74
C LYS A 556 -1.17 -15.73 -2.46
N THR A 557 -0.40 -14.65 -2.48
CA THR A 557 -0.26 -13.71 -1.34
C THR A 557 -1.59 -13.04 -0.99
N ASP A 558 -2.38 -12.59 -1.97
CA ASP A 558 -3.69 -11.99 -1.73
C ASP A 558 -4.68 -12.99 -1.09
N ALA A 559 -4.67 -14.23 -1.58
CA ALA A 559 -5.47 -15.31 -0.99
C ALA A 559 -5.04 -15.63 0.45
N MET A 560 -3.73 -15.69 0.73
CA MET A 560 -3.22 -15.88 2.09
C MET A 560 -3.63 -14.74 3.01
N LEU A 561 -3.48 -13.48 2.59
CA LEU A 561 -3.88 -12.31 3.36
C LEU A 561 -5.37 -12.36 3.70
N LYS A 562 -6.24 -12.67 2.72
CA LYS A 562 -7.69 -12.81 2.94
C LYS A 562 -8.09 -13.99 3.83
N SER A 563 -7.19 -14.95 4.03
CA SER A 563 -7.40 -16.07 4.95
C SER A 563 -6.95 -15.78 6.38
N ALA A 564 -6.19 -14.69 6.61
CA ALA A 564 -5.48 -14.41 7.85
C ALA A 564 -6.37 -13.92 9.01
N ALA A 565 -7.57 -13.42 8.70
CA ALA A 565 -8.51 -12.94 9.69
C ALA A 565 -9.96 -13.04 9.22
N THR A 566 -10.89 -12.96 10.17
CA THR A 566 -12.32 -12.76 9.89
C THR A 566 -12.87 -11.62 10.74
N LEU A 567 -13.89 -10.94 10.22
CA LEU A 567 -14.67 -9.94 10.94
C LEU A 567 -16.07 -10.47 11.22
N GLU A 568 -16.58 -10.24 12.42
CA GLU A 568 -17.93 -10.63 12.81
C GLU A 568 -18.61 -9.54 13.65
N LEU A 569 -19.92 -9.37 13.46
CA LEU A 569 -20.77 -8.59 14.35
C LEU A 569 -21.17 -9.48 15.53
N VAL A 570 -20.77 -9.12 16.76
CA VAL A 570 -21.05 -9.93 17.95
C VAL A 570 -22.20 -9.39 18.79
N ALA A 571 -22.43 -8.09 18.75
CA ALA A 571 -23.53 -7.44 19.45
C ALA A 571 -24.02 -6.23 18.68
N GLN A 572 -25.32 -5.94 18.81
CA GLN A 572 -25.94 -4.74 18.29
C GLN A 572 -27.02 -4.29 19.27
N GLY A 573 -27.01 -3.01 19.63
CA GLY A 573 -27.93 -2.37 20.54
C GLY A 573 -28.90 -1.42 19.83
N SER A 574 -30.00 -1.08 20.51
CA SER A 574 -30.88 0.01 20.12
C SER A 574 -30.67 1.19 21.07
N THR A 575 -29.94 2.20 20.61
CA THR A 575 -29.68 3.42 21.39
C THR A 575 -30.39 4.60 20.72
N ALA A 576 -31.04 5.43 21.54
CA ALA A 576 -31.70 6.63 21.02
C ALA A 576 -30.65 7.56 20.40
N ASN A 577 -30.88 7.99 19.15
CA ASN A 577 -29.96 8.87 18.40
C ASN A 577 -28.54 8.31 18.17
N ALA A 578 -28.30 7.00 18.31
CA ALA A 578 -26.99 6.41 18.04
C ALA A 578 -27.08 4.99 17.45
N LEU A 579 -26.10 4.64 16.62
CA LEU A 579 -25.80 3.24 16.30
C LEU A 579 -24.90 2.66 17.38
N ASP A 580 -25.27 1.50 17.90
CA ASP A 580 -24.53 0.77 18.93
C ASP A 580 -24.27 -0.65 18.43
N PHE A 581 -23.00 -1.01 18.25
CA PHE A 581 -22.61 -2.35 17.85
C PHE A 581 -21.20 -2.71 18.31
N THR A 582 -20.90 -4.00 18.36
CA THR A 582 -19.57 -4.51 18.69
C THR A 582 -19.09 -5.42 17.57
N LEU A 583 -17.90 -5.13 17.07
CA LEU A 583 -17.21 -5.96 16.09
C LEU A 583 -16.15 -6.80 16.78
N LYS A 584 -15.99 -8.04 16.31
CA LYS A 584 -14.90 -8.90 16.72
C LYS A 584 -13.99 -9.20 15.53
N VAL A 585 -12.71 -8.92 15.72
CA VAL A 585 -11.64 -9.31 14.81
C VAL A 585 -11.11 -10.65 15.28
N ASN A 586 -11.12 -11.68 14.42
CA ASN A 586 -10.53 -12.97 14.75
C ASN A 586 -9.28 -13.20 13.89
N SER A 587 -8.19 -13.60 14.52
CA SER A 587 -6.97 -14.02 13.83
C SER A 587 -6.97 -15.52 13.57
N THR A 588 -6.55 -15.92 12.38
CA THR A 588 -6.28 -17.32 12.02
C THR A 588 -4.78 -17.58 11.84
N THR A 589 -3.93 -16.61 12.18
CA THR A 589 -2.47 -16.72 12.05
C THR A 589 -1.86 -17.43 13.25
N GLY A 590 -0.72 -18.10 13.02
CA GLY A 590 0.06 -18.73 14.09
C GLY A 590 0.93 -17.76 14.88
N HIS A 591 1.13 -16.54 14.39
CA HIS A 591 1.92 -15.45 15.00
C HIS A 591 1.03 -14.19 15.11
N LYS A 592 1.53 -13.05 15.61
CA LYS A 592 0.71 -11.83 15.64
C LYS A 592 0.32 -11.38 14.23
N LEU A 593 -0.79 -10.66 14.09
CA LEU A 593 -1.26 -10.10 12.83
C LEU A 593 -1.32 -8.56 12.94
N PRO A 594 -0.51 -7.83 12.13
CA PRO A 594 0.61 -8.32 11.32
C PRO A 594 1.84 -8.77 12.14
N THR A 595 2.70 -9.64 11.59
CA THR A 595 3.98 -10.03 12.20
C THR A 595 5.19 -9.46 11.44
N ALA A 596 6.38 -9.66 12.00
CA ALA A 596 7.69 -9.30 11.48
C ALA A 596 7.96 -7.79 11.50
N TYR A 597 8.37 -7.23 10.36
CA TYR A 597 8.90 -5.90 10.25
C TYR A 597 7.89 -4.81 10.70
N PRO A 598 8.30 -3.87 11.58
CA PRO A 598 7.39 -2.97 12.31
C PRO A 598 6.74 -1.87 11.45
N SER A 599 7.02 -1.82 10.14
CA SER A 599 6.29 -0.94 9.22
C SER A 599 4.85 -1.40 8.92
N ARG A 600 4.50 -2.62 9.30
CA ARG A 600 3.23 -3.27 8.95
C ARG A 600 2.14 -2.93 9.96
N ARG A 601 0.93 -2.72 9.47
CA ARG A 601 -0.25 -2.48 10.31
C ARG A 601 -1.53 -3.06 9.70
N ALA A 602 -2.54 -3.27 10.54
CA ALA A 602 -3.91 -3.54 10.12
C ALA A 602 -4.85 -2.48 10.70
N ILE A 603 -5.78 -1.98 9.89
CA ILE A 603 -6.68 -0.88 10.21
C ILE A 603 -8.12 -1.38 10.13
N LEU A 604 -8.96 -1.04 11.12
CA LEU A 604 -10.39 -1.29 11.05
C LEU A 604 -11.09 -0.07 10.41
N HIS A 605 -11.45 -0.20 9.14
CA HIS A 605 -12.19 0.80 8.37
C HIS A 605 -13.69 0.57 8.49
N ILE A 606 -14.44 1.58 8.92
CA ILE A 606 -15.88 1.52 9.12
C ILE A 606 -16.58 2.65 8.36
N ALA A 607 -17.57 2.30 7.55
CA ALA A 607 -18.44 3.25 6.85
C ALA A 607 -19.91 2.97 7.18
N VAL A 608 -20.63 4.00 7.62
CA VAL A 608 -22.09 3.97 7.84
C VAL A 608 -22.76 4.66 6.66
N LEU A 609 -23.56 3.90 5.92
CA LEU A 609 -24.20 4.33 4.68
C LEU A 609 -25.70 4.55 4.89
N ASN A 610 -26.24 5.63 4.32
CA ASN A 610 -27.68 5.86 4.28
C ASN A 610 -28.39 5.03 3.18
N GLY A 611 -29.71 5.19 3.06
CA GLY A 611 -30.51 4.49 2.04
C GLY A 611 -30.18 4.83 0.57
N GLN A 612 -29.35 5.86 0.33
CA GLN A 612 -28.81 6.24 -0.97
C GLN A 612 -27.37 5.74 -1.18
N ASN A 613 -26.87 4.90 -0.29
CA ASN A 613 -25.50 4.36 -0.31
C ASN A 613 -24.42 5.45 -0.17
N GLN A 614 -24.72 6.54 0.52
CA GLN A 614 -23.77 7.62 0.83
C GLN A 614 -23.28 7.48 2.27
N ALA A 615 -21.97 7.61 2.47
CA ALA A 615 -21.39 7.64 3.81
C ALA A 615 -21.90 8.86 4.58
N VAL A 616 -22.48 8.62 5.76
CA VAL A 616 -22.92 9.64 6.72
C VAL A 616 -22.04 9.69 7.96
N TRP A 617 -21.20 8.66 8.13
CA TRP A 617 -20.15 8.57 9.13
C TRP A 617 -19.09 7.59 8.61
N GLU A 618 -17.82 7.94 8.72
CA GLU A 618 -16.71 7.10 8.23
C GLU A 618 -15.46 7.25 9.10
N SER A 619 -14.81 6.15 9.45
CA SER A 619 -13.58 6.13 10.26
C SER A 619 -12.57 5.16 9.68
N GLY A 620 -11.30 5.57 9.62
CA GLY A 620 -10.21 4.75 9.09
C GLY A 620 -10.22 4.64 7.57
N LYS A 621 -10.73 5.66 6.87
CA LYS A 621 -10.78 5.68 5.40
C LYS A 621 -9.38 5.70 4.82
N VAL A 622 -9.09 4.74 3.95
CA VAL A 622 -7.77 4.60 3.31
C VAL A 622 -7.73 5.33 1.97
N ASN A 623 -6.79 6.26 1.83
CA ASN A 623 -6.57 7.04 0.61
C ASN A 623 -5.69 6.31 -0.40
N ALA A 624 -5.71 6.77 -1.65
CA ALA A 624 -4.95 6.18 -2.75
C ALA A 624 -3.42 6.26 -2.58
N ASP A 625 -2.94 7.24 -1.81
CA ASP A 625 -1.52 7.40 -1.45
C ASP A 625 -1.10 6.53 -0.27
N GLY A 626 -2.03 5.79 0.33
CA GLY A 626 -1.81 4.91 1.49
C GLY A 626 -1.99 5.60 2.85
N SER A 627 -2.25 6.90 2.90
CA SER A 627 -2.64 7.57 4.16
C SER A 627 -4.02 7.10 4.63
N VAL A 628 -4.26 7.18 5.93
CA VAL A 628 -5.54 6.82 6.55
C VAL A 628 -6.09 8.03 7.30
N GLU A 629 -7.31 8.45 6.96
CA GLU A 629 -7.97 9.57 7.63
C GLU A 629 -8.26 9.22 9.10
N GLY A 630 -7.89 10.12 10.02
CA GLY A 630 -8.09 9.96 11.47
C GLY A 630 -6.99 9.17 12.20
N VAL A 631 -5.90 8.80 11.53
CA VAL A 631 -4.73 8.15 12.14
C VAL A 631 -3.71 9.22 12.53
N ASP A 632 -3.59 9.52 13.83
CA ASP A 632 -2.59 10.40 14.44
C ASP A 632 -1.17 10.19 13.90
N ALA A 633 -0.74 8.94 13.67
CA ALA A 633 0.60 8.64 13.15
C ALA A 633 0.78 9.09 11.69
N ASP A 634 -0.30 9.11 10.90
CA ASP A 634 -0.29 9.54 9.50
C ASP A 634 -0.30 11.08 9.39
N ASP A 635 -0.88 11.78 10.37
CA ASP A 635 -0.86 13.24 10.45
C ASP A 635 0.44 13.78 11.06
N ASN A 636 0.99 13.08 12.06
CA ASN A 636 2.23 13.42 12.73
C ASN A 636 2.94 12.15 13.19
N GLY A 637 4.04 11.78 12.52
CA GLY A 637 4.80 10.57 12.84
C GLY A 637 5.38 10.48 14.25
N ASN A 638 5.32 11.54 15.07
CA ASN A 638 5.72 11.50 16.49
C ASN A 638 4.57 11.10 17.44
N THR A 639 3.34 11.01 16.93
CA THR A 639 2.14 10.59 17.66
C THR A 639 1.64 9.26 17.12
N PHE A 640 0.81 8.58 17.91
CA PHE A 640 0.16 7.33 17.54
C PHE A 640 -1.07 7.14 18.42
N GLU A 641 -2.04 6.42 17.88
CA GLU A 641 -3.35 6.23 18.50
C GLU A 641 -3.22 5.18 19.61
N PRO A 642 -3.98 5.31 20.71
CA PRO A 642 -4.10 4.23 21.68
C PRO A 642 -4.81 3.02 21.05
N HIS A 643 -4.83 1.92 21.79
CA HIS A 643 -5.79 0.85 21.51
C HIS A 643 -7.15 1.26 22.07
N TYR A 644 -8.19 1.25 21.23
CA TYR A 644 -9.55 1.64 21.60
C TYR A 644 -10.37 0.42 21.97
N GLU A 645 -10.98 0.42 23.16
CA GLU A 645 -12.04 -0.54 23.51
C GLU A 645 -13.41 -0.10 22.94
N GLN A 646 -13.58 1.22 22.76
CA GLN A 646 -14.79 1.84 22.22
C GLN A 646 -14.44 3.03 21.31
N ILE A 647 -15.10 3.10 20.15
CA ILE A 647 -15.02 4.17 19.16
C ILE A 647 -16.35 4.94 19.11
N THR A 648 -16.26 6.27 19.14
CA THR A 648 -17.41 7.19 19.20
C THR A 648 -17.35 8.33 18.18
N ALA A 649 -16.19 8.54 17.56
CA ALA A 649 -15.92 9.63 16.63
C ALA A 649 -15.11 9.14 15.43
N GLU A 650 -15.19 9.88 14.31
CA GLU A 650 -14.55 9.50 13.03
C GLU A 650 -13.02 9.46 13.12
N ASP A 651 -12.45 10.33 13.96
CA ASP A 651 -11.01 10.45 14.26
C ASP A 651 -10.49 9.40 15.25
N GLN A 652 -11.34 8.50 15.74
CA GLN A 652 -10.91 7.37 16.57
C GLN A 652 -10.79 6.11 15.73
N VAL A 653 -9.58 5.81 15.25
CA VAL A 653 -9.32 4.68 14.35
C VAL A 653 -8.62 3.55 15.09
N GLN A 654 -9.17 2.33 15.05
CA GLN A 654 -8.49 1.17 15.59
C GLN A 654 -7.38 0.72 14.63
N VAL A 655 -6.13 0.91 15.04
CA VAL A 655 -4.93 0.48 14.31
C VAL A 655 -4.15 -0.56 15.13
N TYR A 656 -3.95 -1.73 14.52
CA TYR A 656 -3.17 -2.85 15.04
C TYR A 656 -1.75 -2.79 14.48
N GLU A 657 -0.79 -2.35 15.29
CA GLU A 657 0.59 -2.12 14.84
C GLU A 657 1.59 -2.17 16.02
N ALA A 658 2.86 -2.14 15.67
CA ALA A 658 3.94 -1.96 16.64
C ALA A 658 4.61 -0.60 16.41
N ILE A 659 4.72 0.20 17.47
CA ILE A 659 5.39 1.51 17.46
C ILE A 659 6.69 1.38 18.24
N MET A 660 7.81 1.66 17.58
CA MET A 660 9.13 1.60 18.20
C MET A 660 9.45 2.90 18.94
N GLY A 661 10.07 2.78 20.11
CA GLY A 661 10.62 3.85 20.90
C GLY A 661 12.15 3.80 20.93
N ASN A 662 12.79 4.96 20.90
CA ASN A 662 14.23 5.10 21.05
C ASN A 662 14.67 5.09 22.53
N ASN A 663 15.97 5.31 22.77
CA ASN A 663 16.53 5.35 24.13
C ASN A 663 16.04 6.53 24.97
N GLU A 664 15.51 7.58 24.35
CA GLU A 664 14.89 8.75 24.97
C GLU A 664 13.38 8.57 25.22
N GLY A 665 12.77 7.48 24.73
CA GLY A 665 11.34 7.21 24.84
C GLY A 665 10.48 7.90 23.78
N GLU A 666 11.09 8.41 22.71
CA GLU A 666 10.42 9.05 21.58
C GLU A 666 10.16 8.02 20.47
N VAL A 667 9.12 8.25 19.65
CA VAL A 667 8.85 7.42 18.47
C VAL A 667 10.05 7.45 17.52
N THR A 668 10.42 6.28 17.00
CA THR A 668 11.46 6.18 15.98
C THR A 668 11.09 5.21 14.88
N TYR A 669 11.43 5.58 13.65
CA TYR A 669 11.35 4.71 12.49
C TYR A 669 12.74 4.21 12.06
N THR A 670 13.81 4.70 12.71
CA THR A 670 15.19 4.25 12.52
C THR A 670 15.41 2.95 13.28
N LEU A 671 15.74 1.88 12.56
CA LEU A 671 15.77 0.51 13.12
C LEU A 671 16.79 0.37 14.25
N LEU A 672 18.02 0.87 14.06
CA LEU A 672 19.05 0.80 15.10
C LEU A 672 18.82 1.78 16.25
N ARG A 673 17.83 2.67 16.17
CA ARG A 673 17.39 3.47 17.32
C ARG A 673 16.29 2.78 18.12
N GLY A 674 15.60 1.79 17.55
CA GLY A 674 14.58 1.01 18.24
C GLY A 674 15.16 0.29 19.46
N LYS A 675 14.67 0.61 20.65
CA LYS A 675 15.08 0.01 21.93
C LYS A 675 13.94 -0.78 22.57
N GLU A 676 12.73 -0.26 22.46
CA GLU A 676 11.53 -0.86 23.03
C GLU A 676 10.32 -0.57 22.15
N TYR A 677 9.21 -1.25 22.40
CA TYR A 677 7.92 -0.88 21.81
C TYR A 677 7.20 0.08 22.75
N LEU A 678 6.72 1.21 22.23
CA LEU A 678 5.82 2.13 22.95
C LEU A 678 4.37 1.64 22.89
N LYS A 679 4.03 0.93 21.81
CA LYS A 679 2.74 0.27 21.56
C LYS A 679 3.04 -1.03 20.80
N ASP A 680 2.40 -2.12 21.20
CA ASP A 680 2.29 -3.34 20.40
C ASP A 680 0.95 -3.99 20.74
N ASN A 681 -0.06 -3.62 19.95
CA ASN A 681 -1.41 -4.16 20.04
C ASN A 681 -1.74 -5.05 18.83
N ARG A 682 -0.73 -5.55 18.09
CA ARG A 682 -0.96 -6.42 16.92
C ARG A 682 -1.77 -7.65 17.35
N ILE A 683 -2.77 -8.03 16.54
CA ILE A 683 -3.78 -9.02 16.91
C ILE A 683 -3.08 -10.34 17.26
N LEU A 684 -3.41 -10.90 18.43
CA LEU A 684 -2.73 -12.08 18.96
C LEU A 684 -3.16 -13.37 18.24
N PRO A 685 -2.26 -14.35 18.04
CA PRO A 685 -2.66 -15.65 17.50
C PRO A 685 -3.48 -16.45 18.51
N PRO A 686 -4.30 -17.42 18.06
CA PRO A 686 -5.08 -18.28 18.96
C PRO A 686 -4.18 -19.01 19.97
N GLY A 687 -4.56 -18.97 21.24
CA GLY A 687 -3.82 -19.63 22.34
C GLY A 687 -2.73 -18.78 23.00
N PHE A 688 -2.50 -17.56 22.52
CA PHE A 688 -1.52 -16.64 23.11
C PHE A 688 -2.01 -16.05 24.44
N ASP A 689 -1.27 -16.28 25.52
CA ASP A 689 -1.52 -15.69 26.84
C ASP A 689 -0.71 -14.39 27.00
N LYS A 690 -1.35 -13.24 26.80
CA LYS A 690 -0.67 -11.94 26.85
C LYS A 690 -0.01 -11.61 28.20
N THR A 691 -0.32 -12.34 29.28
CA THR A 691 0.24 -12.11 30.62
C THR A 691 1.42 -13.04 30.95
N ALA A 692 1.57 -14.15 30.24
CA ALA A 692 2.53 -15.22 30.55
C ALA A 692 3.56 -15.46 29.43
N VAL A 693 3.87 -14.43 28.64
CA VAL A 693 4.79 -14.52 27.49
C VAL A 693 6.14 -13.85 27.74
N PRO A 694 7.20 -14.23 27.00
CA PRO A 694 8.50 -13.56 27.06
C PRO A 694 8.41 -12.06 26.75
N ALA A 695 9.33 -11.28 27.33
CA ALA A 695 9.36 -9.83 27.17
C ALA A 695 9.47 -9.37 25.71
N ASP A 696 10.10 -10.18 24.85
CA ASP A 696 10.36 -9.89 23.42
C ASP A 696 9.10 -9.93 22.54
N VAL A 697 8.00 -10.55 23.01
CA VAL A 697 6.75 -10.69 22.25
C VAL A 697 5.52 -10.18 23.01
N ARG A 698 5.72 -9.54 24.17
CA ARG A 698 4.63 -9.08 25.02
C ARG A 698 3.75 -8.04 24.33
N VAL A 699 2.52 -7.89 24.82
CA VAL A 699 1.64 -6.77 24.46
C VAL A 699 2.12 -5.51 25.17
N VAL A 700 2.09 -4.37 24.48
CA VAL A 700 2.48 -3.08 25.06
C VAL A 700 1.41 -2.02 24.79
N GLY A 701 1.14 -1.18 25.79
CA GLY A 701 0.10 -0.14 25.73
C GLY A 701 -1.25 -0.60 26.30
N ALA A 702 -2.32 0.12 25.98
CA ALA A 702 -3.65 -0.08 26.55
C ALA A 702 -4.25 -1.49 26.29
N ALA A 703 -3.87 -2.14 25.19
CA ALA A 703 -4.29 -3.50 24.85
C ALA A 703 -3.91 -4.55 25.91
N LEU A 704 -2.88 -4.28 26.73
CA LEU A 704 -2.49 -5.19 27.80
C LEU A 704 -3.57 -5.30 28.89
N SER A 705 -4.23 -4.18 29.21
CA SER A 705 -5.29 -4.10 30.24
C SER A 705 -6.69 -4.39 29.72
N ASP A 706 -6.91 -4.34 28.41
CA ASP A 706 -8.22 -4.64 27.81
C ASP A 706 -8.61 -6.10 28.08
N SER A 707 -9.76 -6.33 28.71
CA SER A 707 -10.22 -7.69 29.02
C SER A 707 -10.62 -8.54 27.80
N ASN A 708 -10.96 -7.91 26.68
CA ASN A 708 -11.50 -8.56 25.49
C ASN A 708 -10.46 -8.74 24.36
N PHE A 709 -9.32 -8.02 24.43
CA PHE A 709 -8.13 -8.29 23.62
C PHE A 709 -7.43 -9.56 24.11
N VAL A 710 -7.67 -10.69 23.45
CA VAL A 710 -7.23 -12.02 23.91
C VAL A 710 -6.55 -12.82 22.79
N GLY A 711 -5.91 -13.94 23.15
CA GLY A 711 -5.29 -14.84 22.17
C GLY A 711 -6.29 -15.31 21.11
N GLY A 712 -6.15 -14.80 19.88
CA GLY A 712 -6.97 -15.12 18.72
C GLY A 712 -8.01 -14.07 18.35
N SER A 713 -8.27 -13.04 19.17
CA SER A 713 -9.27 -12.03 18.82
C SER A 713 -9.20 -10.72 19.61
N ASP A 714 -9.87 -9.70 19.06
CA ASP A 714 -10.15 -8.42 19.72
C ASP A 714 -11.62 -8.01 19.54
N GLN A 715 -12.22 -7.31 20.49
CA GLN A 715 -13.60 -6.80 20.39
C GLN A 715 -13.67 -5.28 20.57
N ILE A 716 -14.16 -4.59 19.55
CA ILE A 716 -14.27 -3.13 19.57
C ILE A 716 -15.73 -2.71 19.53
N ALA A 717 -16.14 -1.94 20.54
CA ALA A 717 -17.47 -1.34 20.59
C ALA A 717 -17.52 -0.04 19.77
N TYR A 718 -18.65 0.21 19.11
CA TYR A 718 -18.92 1.41 18.35
C TYR A 718 -20.21 2.02 18.88
N LEU A 719 -20.14 3.28 19.31
CA LEU A 719 -21.30 4.07 19.72
C LEU A 719 -21.32 5.38 18.93
N ILE A 720 -21.95 5.33 17.76
CA ILE A 720 -21.95 6.41 16.76
C ILE A 720 -23.20 7.27 16.96
N GLY A 721 -23.05 8.40 17.63
CA GLY A 721 -24.12 9.36 17.88
C GLY A 721 -24.37 10.35 16.72
N GLY A 722 -25.41 11.17 16.86
CA GLY A 722 -25.68 12.29 15.94
C GLY A 722 -26.28 11.90 14.59
N LEU A 723 -26.60 10.61 14.41
CA LEU A 723 -27.27 10.11 13.22
C LEU A 723 -28.79 10.34 13.31
N PRO A 724 -29.44 10.82 12.23
CA PRO A 724 -30.90 10.87 12.16
C PRO A 724 -31.54 9.50 12.41
N ALA A 725 -32.79 9.49 12.89
CA ALA A 725 -33.54 8.26 12.98
C ALA A 725 -33.76 7.67 11.58
N GLY A 726 -33.48 6.37 11.42
CA GLY A 726 -33.49 5.73 10.12
C GLY A 726 -32.76 4.40 10.10
N ASN A 727 -32.75 3.79 8.91
CA ASN A 727 -32.00 2.56 8.63
C ASN A 727 -30.71 2.90 7.89
N TYR A 728 -29.66 2.17 8.23
CA TYR A 728 -28.31 2.32 7.73
C TYR A 728 -27.74 0.96 7.32
N THR A 729 -26.76 1.00 6.44
CA THR A 729 -25.87 -0.15 6.18
C THR A 729 -24.53 0.17 6.80
N VAL A 730 -24.02 -0.67 7.68
CA VAL A 730 -22.67 -0.57 8.21
C VAL A 730 -21.78 -1.51 7.43
N LYS A 731 -20.74 -0.97 6.81
CA LYS A 731 -19.67 -1.72 6.14
C LYS A 731 -18.42 -1.63 7.00
N ALA A 732 -17.90 -2.79 7.42
CA ALA A 732 -16.67 -2.90 8.18
C ALA A 732 -15.62 -3.71 7.39
N GLU A 733 -14.41 -3.20 7.33
CA GLU A 733 -13.28 -3.79 6.59
C GLU A 733 -12.02 -3.78 7.47
N LEU A 734 -11.33 -4.91 7.54
CA LEU A 734 -9.98 -4.99 8.10
C LEU A 734 -9.00 -4.84 6.94
N VAL A 735 -8.20 -3.77 6.97
CA VAL A 735 -7.31 -3.38 5.89
C VAL A 735 -5.86 -3.56 6.32
N TYR A 736 -5.10 -4.36 5.58
CA TYR A 736 -3.68 -4.58 5.82
C TYR A 736 -2.82 -3.60 4.99
N GLN A 737 -1.76 -3.07 5.61
CA GLN A 737 -0.72 -2.28 4.93
C GLN A 737 0.67 -2.85 5.23
N THR A 738 1.48 -3.01 4.18
CA THR A 738 2.89 -3.45 4.32
C THR A 738 3.75 -2.35 4.92
N LEU A 739 3.46 -1.10 4.57
CA LEU A 739 4.23 0.07 4.92
C LEU A 739 3.25 1.16 5.37
N SER A 740 3.30 1.54 6.65
CA SER A 740 2.54 2.67 7.19
C SER A 740 3.02 3.99 6.60
N ARG A 741 2.12 5.00 6.57
CA ARG A 741 2.44 6.32 6.04
C ARG A 741 3.58 6.97 6.81
N ALA A 742 3.52 6.95 8.15
CA ALA A 742 4.55 7.54 9.01
C ALA A 742 5.96 6.96 8.73
N PHE A 743 6.04 5.64 8.58
CA PHE A 743 7.29 4.96 8.26
C PHE A 743 7.78 5.32 6.85
N ALA A 744 6.86 5.42 5.88
CA ALA A 744 7.19 5.85 4.52
C ALA A 744 7.70 7.30 4.51
N GLU A 745 7.05 8.22 5.23
CA GLU A 745 7.45 9.63 5.31
C GLU A 745 8.81 9.82 5.99
N ASP A 746 9.10 9.12 7.08
CA ASP A 746 10.45 9.16 7.69
C ASP A 746 11.51 8.73 6.68
N LEU A 747 11.25 7.65 5.93
CA LEU A 747 12.17 7.18 4.90
C LEU A 747 12.31 8.21 3.78
N PHE A 748 11.19 8.70 3.23
CA PHE A 748 11.16 9.64 2.11
C PHE A 748 11.63 11.06 2.46
N SER A 749 11.80 11.37 3.74
CA SER A 749 12.47 12.61 4.17
C SER A 749 13.96 12.63 3.79
N ASP A 750 14.57 11.45 3.62
CA ASP A 750 15.92 11.31 3.10
C ASP A 750 15.93 11.46 1.57
N THR A 751 16.11 12.69 1.13
CA THR A 751 16.22 13.04 -0.29
C THR A 751 17.65 12.97 -0.82
N THR A 752 18.61 12.56 0.02
CA THR A 752 20.04 12.57 -0.32
C THR A 752 20.53 11.25 -0.90
N THR A 753 19.77 10.18 -0.70
CA THR A 753 20.13 8.83 -1.11
C THR A 753 19.34 8.39 -2.34
N PRO A 754 20.02 7.96 -3.44
CA PRO A 754 19.35 7.55 -4.67
C PRO A 754 18.34 6.41 -4.47
N GLU A 755 18.67 5.43 -3.64
CA GLU A 755 17.83 4.26 -3.38
C GLU A 755 16.49 4.64 -2.74
N VAL A 756 16.46 5.68 -1.89
CA VAL A 756 15.22 6.20 -1.30
C VAL A 756 14.37 6.91 -2.36
N VAL A 757 14.99 7.71 -3.21
CA VAL A 757 14.30 8.41 -4.32
C VAL A 757 13.69 7.41 -5.30
N ASP A 758 14.44 6.37 -5.65
CA ASP A 758 13.98 5.29 -6.52
C ASP A 758 12.81 4.53 -5.89
N PHE A 759 12.96 4.09 -4.64
CA PHE A 759 11.90 3.38 -3.93
C PHE A 759 10.64 4.24 -3.80
N LYS A 760 10.77 5.52 -3.46
CA LYS A 760 9.63 6.45 -3.38
C LYS A 760 8.87 6.49 -4.70
N THR A 761 9.59 6.57 -5.82
CA THR A 761 8.97 6.65 -7.13
C THR A 761 8.21 5.37 -7.48
N MET A 762 8.80 4.20 -7.17
CA MET A 762 8.14 2.91 -7.36
C MET A 762 6.93 2.74 -6.42
N PHE A 763 7.03 3.21 -5.18
CA PHE A 763 5.95 3.20 -4.19
C PHE A 763 4.78 4.09 -4.63
N ASP A 764 5.05 5.31 -5.08
CA ASP A 764 4.05 6.26 -5.56
C ASP A 764 3.29 5.68 -6.76
N ALA A 765 4.00 5.01 -7.68
CA ALA A 765 3.43 4.35 -8.86
C ALA A 765 2.59 3.10 -8.55
N SER A 766 2.86 2.39 -7.44
CA SER A 766 2.11 1.19 -7.08
C SER A 766 0.70 1.52 -6.58
N THR A 767 -0.28 0.73 -7.00
CA THR A 767 -1.66 0.80 -6.49
C THR A 767 -1.92 -0.18 -5.34
N GLN A 768 -0.95 -1.04 -5.00
CA GLN A 768 -1.11 -2.14 -4.05
C GLN A 768 -0.69 -1.77 -2.62
N LYS A 769 -0.85 -0.49 -2.23
CA LYS A 769 -0.43 0.03 -0.91
C LYS A 769 -1.21 -0.57 0.27
N SER A 770 -2.44 -1.01 0.02
CA SER A 770 -3.31 -1.63 1.03
C SER A 770 -4.07 -2.84 0.45
N THR A 771 -4.61 -3.69 1.32
CA THR A 771 -5.45 -4.83 0.93
C THR A 771 -6.52 -5.07 1.99
N VAL A 772 -7.79 -5.12 1.58
CA VAL A 772 -8.87 -5.57 2.46
C VAL A 772 -8.73 -7.07 2.67
N ILE A 773 -8.51 -7.48 3.92
CA ILE A 773 -8.26 -8.89 4.30
C ILE A 773 -9.48 -9.56 4.91
N ALA A 774 -10.41 -8.79 5.50
CA ALA A 774 -11.69 -9.29 5.97
C ALA A 774 -12.74 -8.18 5.87
N SER A 775 -14.00 -8.55 5.69
CA SER A 775 -15.10 -7.59 5.68
C SER A 775 -16.39 -8.20 6.20
N VAL A 776 -17.26 -7.36 6.75
CA VAL A 776 -18.64 -7.71 7.13
C VAL A 776 -19.53 -6.51 6.84
N GLU A 777 -20.75 -6.79 6.36
CA GLU A 777 -21.76 -5.77 6.11
C GLU A 777 -23.06 -6.19 6.81
N PHE A 778 -23.69 -5.25 7.52
CA PHE A 778 -24.91 -5.51 8.27
C PHE A 778 -25.80 -4.27 8.36
N ALA A 779 -27.08 -4.48 8.69
CA ALA A 779 -28.05 -3.40 8.84
C ALA A 779 -27.94 -2.75 10.23
N GLY A 780 -27.93 -1.42 10.27
CA GLY A 780 -28.06 -0.60 11.47
C GLY A 780 -29.40 0.13 11.49
N SER A 781 -29.95 0.39 12.68
CA SER A 781 -31.12 1.24 12.84
C SER A 781 -30.93 2.19 14.00
N VAL A 782 -31.16 3.48 13.76
CA VAL A 782 -31.22 4.52 14.79
C VAL A 782 -32.68 4.83 15.07
N VAL A 783 -33.08 4.73 16.33
CA VAL A 783 -34.45 5.01 16.76
C VAL A 783 -34.54 6.40 17.36
N THR A 784 -35.68 7.07 17.14
CA THR A 784 -36.00 8.31 17.84
C THR A 784 -36.09 8.04 19.35
N PRO A 785 -35.65 8.96 20.21
CA PRO A 785 -35.93 8.86 21.63
C PRO A 785 -37.44 8.75 21.83
N PRO A 786 -37.92 7.96 22.80
CA PRO A 786 -39.31 8.08 23.22
C PRO A 786 -39.55 9.54 23.63
N ALA A 787 -40.67 10.10 23.19
CA ALA A 787 -41.08 11.43 23.63
C ALA A 787 -41.24 11.41 25.16
N SER A 788 -40.84 12.48 25.85
CA SER A 788 -41.00 12.59 27.30
C SER A 788 -42.47 12.44 27.68
N ASP A 789 -42.72 11.71 28.76
CA ASP A 789 -44.02 11.51 29.41
C ASP A 789 -43.75 11.63 30.91
N THR A 790 -43.97 12.84 31.43
CA THR A 790 -43.50 13.27 32.75
C THR A 790 -44.35 12.67 33.87
N ASP A 791 -45.63 12.39 33.62
CA ASP A 791 -46.54 11.85 34.63
C ASP A 791 -46.85 10.34 34.45
N GLY A 792 -46.43 9.75 33.34
CA GLY A 792 -46.46 8.32 33.07
C GLY A 792 -47.84 7.80 32.68
N ASP A 793 -48.71 8.65 32.14
CA ASP A 793 -50.08 8.28 31.77
C ASP A 793 -50.21 7.67 30.37
N GLY A 794 -49.12 7.67 29.59
CA GLY A 794 -49.06 7.13 28.23
C GLY A 794 -49.29 8.17 27.12
N VAL A 795 -49.42 9.45 27.47
CA VAL A 795 -49.52 10.57 26.54
C VAL A 795 -48.22 11.40 26.60
N PRO A 796 -47.53 11.62 25.48
CA PRO A 796 -46.31 12.44 25.49
C PRO A 796 -46.56 13.88 25.94
N ASP A 797 -45.62 14.48 26.68
CA ASP A 797 -45.69 15.83 27.26
C ASP A 797 -46.11 16.92 26.25
N ASN A 798 -45.80 16.77 24.97
CA ASN A 798 -46.14 17.74 23.92
C ASN A 798 -47.54 17.55 23.32
N LEU A 799 -48.23 16.49 23.69
CA LEU A 799 -49.61 16.15 23.32
C LEU A 799 -50.52 16.02 24.55
N ASP A 800 -49.96 16.19 25.74
CA ASP A 800 -50.63 15.99 27.02
C ASP A 800 -51.25 17.30 27.52
N ASN A 801 -52.56 17.30 27.77
CA ASN A 801 -53.26 18.43 28.35
C ASN A 801 -53.06 18.61 29.86
N CYS A 802 -52.33 17.70 30.53
CA CYS A 802 -51.92 17.77 31.93
C CYS A 802 -50.53 17.15 32.21
N ILE A 803 -49.44 17.69 31.62
CA ILE A 803 -48.03 17.21 31.70
C ILE A 803 -47.55 16.63 33.06
N LEU A 804 -48.12 17.08 34.18
CA LEU A 804 -47.69 16.70 35.53
C LEU A 804 -48.70 15.83 36.30
N VAL A 805 -49.87 15.51 35.72
CA VAL A 805 -50.97 14.83 36.42
C VAL A 805 -51.65 13.83 35.49
N ALA A 806 -51.33 12.56 35.72
CA ALA A 806 -51.75 11.47 34.85
C ALA A 806 -53.25 11.45 34.55
N ASN A 807 -53.60 11.60 33.27
CA ASN A 807 -54.96 11.58 32.76
C ASN A 807 -55.03 10.99 31.35
N ALA A 808 -54.72 9.71 31.21
CA ALA A 808 -54.65 8.99 29.93
C ALA A 808 -55.88 9.13 28.99
N ASN A 809 -57.03 9.57 29.51
CA ASN A 809 -58.24 9.86 28.72
C ASN A 809 -58.27 11.27 28.10
N GLN A 810 -57.31 12.13 28.44
CA GLN A 810 -57.10 13.49 27.98
C GLN A 810 -58.38 14.33 28.02
N ARG A 811 -59.21 14.12 29.04
CA ARG A 811 -60.51 14.78 29.14
C ARG A 811 -60.33 16.28 29.38
N ASP A 812 -60.77 17.08 28.42
CA ASP A 812 -60.88 18.54 28.44
C ASP A 812 -62.30 18.88 27.94
N THR A 813 -63.14 19.38 28.85
CA THR A 813 -64.59 19.49 28.62
C THR A 813 -64.97 20.85 28.06
N ASP A 814 -64.27 21.92 28.43
CA ASP A 814 -64.50 23.27 27.93
C ASP A 814 -63.57 23.65 26.76
N GLY A 815 -62.62 22.79 26.42
CA GLY A 815 -61.85 22.82 25.18
C GLY A 815 -60.80 23.91 25.15
N ASP A 816 -60.26 24.28 26.31
CA ASP A 816 -59.29 25.36 26.46
C ASP A 816 -57.83 24.88 26.38
N GLY A 817 -57.64 23.57 26.22
CA GLY A 817 -56.34 22.93 26.10
C GLY A 817 -55.78 22.42 27.42
N TYR A 818 -56.45 22.62 28.56
CA TYR A 818 -56.09 22.03 29.85
C TYR A 818 -57.05 20.90 30.22
N GLY A 819 -56.50 19.79 30.72
CA GLY A 819 -57.33 18.66 31.11
C GLY A 819 -58.11 18.95 32.40
N ASN A 820 -59.34 18.44 32.49
CA ASN A 820 -60.22 18.61 33.65
C ASN A 820 -59.55 18.24 34.99
N ILE A 821 -58.59 17.32 35.04
CA ILE A 821 -57.93 16.96 36.31
C ILE A 821 -56.94 18.02 36.80
N CYS A 822 -56.37 18.80 35.87
CA CYS A 822 -55.40 19.86 36.13
C CYS A 822 -55.94 21.26 35.87
N ASP A 823 -57.23 21.38 35.53
CA ASP A 823 -57.93 22.64 35.34
C ASP A 823 -59.16 22.82 36.25
N PRO A 824 -58.96 23.29 37.49
CA PRO A 824 -60.06 23.71 38.35
C PRO A 824 -60.35 25.23 38.27
N ASP A 825 -60.00 25.91 37.17
CA ASP A 825 -60.34 27.31 36.90
C ASP A 825 -61.60 27.43 36.02
N PHE A 826 -62.76 27.26 36.64
CA PHE A 826 -64.04 27.23 35.92
C PHE A 826 -64.48 28.56 35.32
N ASN A 827 -63.81 29.67 35.67
CA ASN A 827 -64.13 30.99 35.14
C ASN A 827 -63.06 31.51 34.16
N GLN A 828 -62.03 30.71 33.88
CA GLN A 828 -60.98 30.95 32.88
C GLN A 828 -60.25 32.29 33.10
N ASN A 829 -60.06 32.70 34.36
CA ASN A 829 -59.29 33.88 34.71
C ASN A 829 -57.79 33.59 34.95
N ARG A 830 -57.39 32.34 34.72
CA ARG A 830 -56.08 31.71 34.89
C ARG A 830 -55.63 31.57 36.35
N VAL A 831 -56.54 31.63 37.32
CA VAL A 831 -56.18 31.45 38.74
C VAL A 831 -57.32 30.81 39.52
N VAL A 832 -57.01 29.71 40.20
CA VAL A 832 -57.99 29.00 41.01
C VAL A 832 -58.24 29.75 42.31
N ASP A 833 -59.45 30.29 42.49
CA ASP A 833 -59.78 31.24 43.54
C ASP A 833 -61.18 30.96 44.19
N PRO A 834 -61.68 31.82 45.11
CA PRO A 834 -63.00 31.63 45.73
C PRO A 834 -64.18 31.56 44.76
N LEU A 835 -64.10 32.13 43.55
CA LEU A 835 -65.14 32.04 42.53
C LEU A 835 -65.24 30.61 42.01
N ASP A 836 -64.12 29.95 41.75
CA ASP A 836 -64.08 28.55 41.29
C ASP A 836 -64.58 27.60 42.35
N LEU A 837 -64.21 27.84 43.61
CA LEU A 837 -64.74 27.09 44.75
C LEU A 837 -66.26 27.21 44.87
N ASN A 838 -66.81 28.40 44.64
CA ASN A 838 -68.24 28.63 44.67
C ASN A 838 -68.93 27.94 43.48
N SER A 839 -68.29 27.95 42.30
CA SER A 839 -68.75 27.24 41.11
C SER A 839 -68.83 25.73 41.35
N LEU A 840 -67.75 25.13 41.86
CA LEU A 840 -67.70 23.71 42.24
C LEU A 840 -68.78 23.36 43.28
N LYS A 841 -68.87 24.15 44.36
CA LYS A 841 -69.86 23.95 45.44
C LYS A 841 -71.30 23.97 44.94
N ALA A 842 -71.61 24.80 43.93
CA ALA A 842 -72.94 24.85 43.33
C ALA A 842 -73.31 23.56 42.57
N GLN A 843 -72.32 22.74 42.20
CA GLN A 843 -72.51 21.48 41.47
C GLN A 843 -72.41 20.23 42.34
N PHE A 844 -72.12 20.35 43.65
CA PHE A 844 -71.99 19.19 44.54
C PHE A 844 -73.22 18.26 44.47
N GLY A 845 -72.96 16.96 44.27
CA GLY A 845 -73.95 15.91 44.13
C GLY A 845 -74.64 15.84 42.75
N LYS A 846 -74.20 16.63 41.77
CA LYS A 846 -74.73 16.62 40.39
C LYS A 846 -73.70 16.03 39.43
N ALA A 847 -74.19 15.51 38.31
CA ALA A 847 -73.35 15.23 37.15
C ALA A 847 -73.08 16.55 36.42
N SER A 848 -71.83 17.01 36.44
CA SER A 848 -71.39 18.21 35.72
C SER A 848 -70.03 17.91 35.11
N ALA A 849 -69.99 17.72 33.79
CA ALA A 849 -68.80 17.25 33.08
C ALA A 849 -67.55 18.10 33.36
N ASN A 850 -67.67 19.44 33.41
CA ASN A 850 -66.51 20.30 33.65
C ASN A 850 -66.03 20.29 35.12
N HIS A 851 -66.97 20.12 36.06
CA HIS A 851 -66.70 20.27 37.51
C HIS A 851 -66.38 18.93 38.19
N ASP A 852 -66.65 17.81 37.52
CA ASP A 852 -66.21 16.48 37.91
C ASP A 852 -64.78 16.34 37.42
N LEU A 853 -63.80 16.77 38.21
CA LEU A 853 -62.39 16.88 37.84
C LEU A 853 -61.72 15.49 37.74
N ASN A 854 -62.14 14.55 38.60
CA ASN A 854 -61.58 13.18 38.60
C ASN A 854 -62.25 12.22 37.60
N GLY A 855 -63.44 12.56 37.08
CA GLY A 855 -64.13 11.79 36.05
C GLY A 855 -64.91 10.59 36.55
N ASN A 856 -65.29 10.58 37.83
CA ASN A 856 -66.07 9.51 38.43
C ASN A 856 -67.59 9.62 38.15
N GLY A 857 -68.03 10.70 37.47
CA GLY A 857 -69.40 10.95 37.04
C GLY A 857 -70.23 11.83 37.98
N VAL A 858 -69.67 12.31 39.10
CA VAL A 858 -70.38 13.16 40.07
C VAL A 858 -69.43 14.15 40.73
N VAL A 859 -69.87 15.41 40.92
CA VAL A 859 -69.08 16.39 41.68
C VAL A 859 -69.19 16.10 43.18
N ASP A 860 -68.09 15.73 43.81
CA ASP A 860 -68.06 15.27 45.20
C ASP A 860 -66.84 15.82 46.00
N PRO A 861 -66.63 15.43 47.28
CA PRO A 861 -65.49 15.92 48.05
C PRO A 861 -64.10 15.63 47.45
N LEU A 862 -63.97 14.66 46.54
CA LEU A 862 -62.71 14.35 45.85
C LEU A 862 -62.35 15.46 44.84
N ASP A 863 -63.31 15.98 44.09
CA ASP A 863 -63.08 17.13 43.19
C ASP A 863 -62.70 18.38 43.97
N LEU A 864 -63.31 18.57 45.14
CA LEU A 864 -62.93 19.66 46.03
C LEU A 864 -61.50 19.53 46.55
N ASN A 865 -60.99 18.31 46.72
CA ASN A 865 -59.59 18.11 47.11
C ASN A 865 -58.64 18.44 45.95
N ILE A 866 -59.01 18.11 44.71
CA ILE A 866 -58.26 18.51 43.51
C ILE A 866 -58.24 20.04 43.39
N LEU A 867 -59.39 20.71 43.45
CA LEU A 867 -59.43 22.18 43.39
C LEU A 867 -58.54 22.83 44.48
N LYS A 868 -58.55 22.30 45.70
CA LYS A 868 -57.71 22.79 46.79
C LYS A 868 -56.21 22.63 46.52
N SER A 869 -55.77 21.58 45.83
CA SER A 869 -54.34 21.43 45.50
C SER A 869 -53.85 22.44 44.48
N TYR A 870 -54.77 23.08 43.75
CA TYR A 870 -54.51 24.14 42.79
C TYR A 870 -54.78 25.55 43.32
N TRP A 871 -55.16 25.72 44.59
CA TRP A 871 -55.51 27.02 45.15
C TRP A 871 -54.42 28.10 44.92
N GLY A 872 -54.79 29.17 44.21
CA GLY A 872 -53.88 30.26 43.83
C GLY A 872 -52.88 29.91 42.73
N LYS A 873 -53.01 28.76 42.07
CA LYS A 873 -52.19 28.33 40.92
C LYS A 873 -52.96 28.51 39.61
N THR A 874 -52.23 28.50 38.50
CA THR A 874 -52.77 28.43 37.14
C THR A 874 -53.15 26.98 36.78
N PRO A 875 -54.07 26.78 35.81
CA PRO A 875 -54.31 25.46 35.20
C PRO A 875 -53.05 24.85 34.56
N GLY A 876 -53.03 23.53 34.40
CA GLY A 876 -51.95 22.79 33.74
C GLY A 876 -50.71 22.54 34.61
N PRO A 877 -49.49 22.52 34.02
CA PRO A 877 -49.16 22.89 32.63
C PRO A 877 -49.69 21.89 31.58
N SER A 878 -49.94 22.39 30.37
CA SER A 878 -50.37 21.63 29.19
C SER A 878 -49.34 21.75 28.06
N GLY A 879 -49.17 20.68 27.30
CA GLY A 879 -48.36 20.62 26.09
C GLY A 879 -49.12 21.02 24.83
N LEU A 880 -50.44 21.10 24.91
CA LEU A 880 -51.28 21.58 23.82
C LEU A 880 -51.15 23.10 23.73
N GLN A 881 -50.86 23.63 22.54
CA GLN A 881 -50.95 25.08 22.35
C GLN A 881 -52.43 25.50 22.39
N PRO A 882 -52.81 26.45 23.27
CA PRO A 882 -54.18 26.97 23.32
C PRO A 882 -54.56 27.80 22.09
#